data_AF-A0A1H9M5U7-F1
#
_entry.id   AF-A0A1H9M5U7-F1
#
_cell.length_a   1.000
_cell.length_b   1.000
_cell.length_c   1.000
_cell.angle_alpha   90.00
_cell.angle_beta   90.00
_cell.angle_gamma   90.00
#
_symmetry.space_group_name_H-M   'P 1'
#
loop_
_entity.id
_entity.type
_entity.pdbx_description
1 polymer ?
#
loop_
_entity_poly.entity_id
_entity_poly.type
_entity_poly.pdbx_seq_one_letter_code
_entity_poly.pdbx_strand_id
1 'polypeptide(L)'
;MNKKQLSERDICTQFITPAVVAAGWNLRKQVREEVSFTDGRIIVQGKLYARGKQKRADYILYYKPNIPLVIIEAKANHRPVGDGMQQAMKYAEALQIPFVFTSNGDSFVFKDMTAGTEREIKLEEFPSPTELWSKYLAHKGLEDESVREVVELPYYTDTSGMSPRYYQQNAVNRTIEAISTGQERILLVMATGTGKTYTAFNIIWRLWKGGLKKRILFLADRNVLLNQTKTGDFSPFGSDIMHIIKHRKIDKSYQIYFALYQGLTSNDESKNAYKEFSRDFFDLVVIDECHRGSASEASAWREVLDYFSSATQIGLTATPKETKDVSNIHYFGPPVYTYSLKQGIEDGFLAPYKVVRVTTTIDDGWRPTQGLIDKYGQAVADRIYNLKDYDRNLAIDERTQLVASRITEYLKDTNRYDKTIVFCVDIDHANRMRMALINANADLAAEHPNYIVKITGDDEVGKQELDNFMDVEETFPVIATTSKMLTTGVDTKMVKLIVLDTNIGSMTEFKQIIGRGSRLREPEGKVYFTIMDFRKATNLFADPEFDGDPVQIYEPGPNDSIVPPDVMEEGADAGAEEGEGAEVNLPPPGYGPPPNVDILEDPEAPRKFYVNGVRVTIAHERVQYLSGDGKLITESLKDYTRQRVKDNFPTSTDFIRHWNDAEKKADLIADLADRGVLIEALREDVGQDLDPFDLICHVAYDQPPLTRKERAGNVRKSNYFAKYSELAQQVIHKLLDKYEEAGVGPLEQGAVLKVKPLNELGSPVQLVRAFGKKKDFIAAVKELEGEIYRTG
;
A
#
# COMPACT_ATOMS: atom_id res chain seq x y z
N MET A 1 -57.79 -9.07 2.56
CA MET A 1 -56.73 -8.54 1.68
C MET A 1 -55.65 -9.62 1.57
N ASN A 2 -55.19 -9.97 0.36
CA ASN A 2 -54.16 -10.99 0.21
C ASN A 2 -52.77 -10.36 0.42
N LYS A 3 -52.08 -10.66 1.53
CA LYS A 3 -50.77 -10.09 1.84
C LYS A 3 -49.72 -10.38 0.76
N LYS A 4 -49.85 -11.47 0.01
CA LYS A 4 -48.93 -11.84 -1.07
C LYS A 4 -48.94 -10.89 -2.27
N GLN A 5 -49.95 -10.02 -2.37
CA GLN A 5 -50.06 -9.00 -3.43
C GLN A 5 -49.57 -7.62 -2.97
N LEU A 6 -49.21 -7.48 -1.69
CA LEU A 6 -48.71 -6.24 -1.13
C LEU A 6 -47.23 -6.07 -1.45
N SER A 7 -46.81 -4.83 -1.71
CA SER A 7 -45.39 -4.51 -1.83
C SER A 7 -44.69 -4.68 -0.48
N GLU A 8 -43.36 -4.79 -0.48
CA GLU A 8 -42.58 -4.80 0.77
C GLU A 8 -42.85 -3.54 1.61
N ARG A 9 -43.04 -2.40 0.96
CA ARG A 9 -43.39 -1.13 1.63
C ARG A 9 -44.78 -1.15 2.25
N ASP A 10 -45.74 -1.81 1.62
CA ASP A 10 -47.08 -2.03 2.19
C ASP A 10 -46.99 -2.95 3.40
N ILE A 11 -46.15 -3.99 3.35
CA ILE A 11 -45.89 -4.88 4.48
C ILE A 11 -45.31 -4.12 5.67
N CYS A 12 -44.30 -3.28 5.43
CA CYS A 12 -43.74 -2.35 6.38
C CYS A 12 -44.82 -1.47 7.03
N THR A 13 -45.60 -0.76 6.21
CA THR A 13 -46.56 0.25 6.67
C THR A 13 -47.77 -0.35 7.39
N GLN A 14 -48.28 -1.49 6.92
CA GLN A 14 -49.56 -2.05 7.39
C GLN A 14 -49.39 -3.09 8.50
N PHE A 15 -48.20 -3.68 8.68
CA PHE A 15 -47.99 -4.76 9.65
C PHE A 15 -46.80 -4.51 10.58
N ILE A 16 -45.60 -4.24 10.04
CA ILE A 16 -44.38 -4.09 10.83
C ILE A 16 -44.42 -2.81 11.68
N THR A 17 -44.64 -1.64 11.05
CA THR A 17 -44.70 -0.35 11.74
C THR A 17 -45.78 -0.34 12.84
N PRO A 18 -47.02 -0.83 12.61
CA PRO A 18 -48.01 -0.95 13.68
C PRO A 18 -47.58 -1.84 14.85
N ALA A 19 -46.91 -2.97 14.59
CA ALA A 19 -46.38 -3.84 15.64
C ALA A 19 -45.30 -3.14 16.49
N VAL A 20 -44.38 -2.44 15.83
CA VAL A 20 -43.33 -1.63 16.49
C VAL A 20 -43.96 -0.54 17.37
N VAL A 21 -44.98 0.17 16.88
CA VAL A 21 -45.70 1.20 17.65
C VAL A 21 -46.47 0.59 18.82
N ALA A 22 -47.15 -0.54 18.61
CA ALA A 22 -47.89 -1.24 19.66
C ALA A 22 -46.99 -1.69 20.81
N ALA A 23 -45.74 -2.05 20.51
CA ALA A 23 -44.70 -2.35 21.49
C ALA A 23 -44.16 -1.12 22.26
N GLY A 24 -44.61 0.10 21.92
CA GLY A 24 -44.29 1.33 22.64
C GLY A 24 -43.16 2.17 22.04
N TRP A 25 -42.68 1.86 20.83
CA TRP A 25 -41.66 2.65 20.15
C TRP A 25 -42.22 3.96 19.58
N ASN A 26 -41.53 5.07 19.81
CA ASN A 26 -41.93 6.37 19.28
C ASN A 26 -41.43 6.59 17.84
N LEU A 27 -42.35 6.65 16.86
CA LEU A 27 -42.00 6.80 15.45
C LEU A 27 -41.11 8.01 15.14
N ARG A 28 -41.32 9.16 15.79
CA ARG A 28 -40.56 10.38 15.49
C ARG A 28 -39.18 10.38 16.14
N LYS A 29 -39.09 9.88 17.37
CA LYS A 29 -37.88 9.97 18.18
C LYS A 29 -36.96 8.76 18.05
N GLN A 30 -37.53 7.58 17.85
CA GLN A 30 -36.82 6.30 18.01
C GLN A 30 -36.79 5.45 16.75
N VAL A 31 -37.72 5.64 15.81
CA VAL A 31 -37.75 4.83 14.58
C VAL A 31 -37.13 5.63 13.42
N ARG A 32 -36.24 5.00 12.68
CA ARG A 32 -35.73 5.49 11.39
C ARG A 32 -35.93 4.40 10.36
N GLU A 33 -36.50 4.78 9.23
CA GLU A 33 -36.76 3.88 8.11
C GLU A 33 -35.77 4.16 6.97
N GLU A 34 -35.48 3.15 6.15
CA GLU A 34 -34.61 3.25 4.96
C GLU A 34 -33.25 3.89 5.28
N VAL A 35 -32.60 3.42 6.35
CA VAL A 35 -31.38 4.03 6.87
C VAL A 35 -30.17 3.55 6.09
N SER A 36 -29.69 4.37 5.17
CA SER A 36 -28.37 4.20 4.55
C SER A 36 -27.28 4.62 5.53
N PHE A 37 -26.30 3.74 5.76
CA PHE A 37 -25.19 4.00 6.69
C PHE A 37 -23.81 3.89 6.05
N THR A 38 -23.75 3.57 4.76
CA THR A 38 -22.54 3.66 3.94
C THR A 38 -22.84 4.38 2.63
N ASP A 39 -21.80 4.97 2.04
CA ASP A 39 -21.93 5.67 0.76
C ASP A 39 -21.70 4.73 -0.44
N GLY A 40 -21.26 3.49 -0.19
CA GLY A 40 -21.00 2.46 -1.19
C GLY A 40 -19.59 2.60 -1.78
N ARG A 41 -18.85 1.48 -1.85
CA ARG A 41 -17.46 1.44 -2.34
C ARG A 41 -17.31 2.12 -3.70
N ILE A 42 -16.27 2.92 -3.86
CA ILE A 42 -15.90 3.45 -5.18
C ILE A 42 -15.16 2.37 -5.95
N ILE A 43 -15.70 2.01 -7.11
CA ILE A 43 -15.11 1.08 -8.06
C ILE A 43 -14.55 1.92 -9.21
N VAL A 44 -13.24 1.82 -9.45
CA VAL A 44 -12.54 2.58 -10.48
C VAL A 44 -12.13 1.63 -11.59
N GLN A 45 -12.58 1.91 -12.81
CA GLN A 45 -12.20 1.19 -14.02
C GLN A 45 -11.68 2.21 -15.04
N GLY A 46 -10.36 2.24 -15.17
CA GLY A 46 -9.67 3.25 -15.96
C GLY A 46 -9.95 4.68 -15.49
N LYS A 47 -10.53 5.51 -16.37
CA LYS A 47 -11.00 6.88 -16.06
C LYS A 47 -12.45 6.95 -15.56
N LEU A 48 -13.22 5.87 -15.65
CA LEU A 48 -14.59 5.82 -15.16
C LEU A 48 -14.63 5.35 -13.71
N TYR A 49 -15.63 5.82 -12.97
CA TYR A 49 -15.92 5.33 -11.63
C TYR A 49 -17.42 5.16 -11.41
N ALA A 50 -17.76 4.23 -10.54
CA ALA A 50 -19.11 4.02 -10.06
C ALA A 50 -19.10 3.76 -8.56
N ARG A 51 -20.19 4.11 -7.88
CA ARG A 51 -20.42 3.67 -6.49
C ARG A 51 -21.11 2.32 -6.50
N GLY A 52 -20.60 1.41 -5.68
CA GLY A 52 -21.26 0.15 -5.36
C GLY A 52 -22.53 0.38 -4.55
N LYS A 53 -23.22 -0.72 -4.24
CA LYS A 53 -24.47 -0.66 -3.47
C LYS A 53 -24.23 -0.11 -2.06
N GLN A 54 -24.98 0.93 -1.70
CA GLN A 54 -25.04 1.42 -0.32
C GLN A 54 -25.63 0.34 0.59
N LYS A 55 -25.07 0.19 1.80
CA LYS A 55 -25.67 -0.64 2.83
C LYS A 55 -26.81 0.16 3.46
N ARG A 56 -28.02 -0.39 3.39
CA ARG A 56 -29.27 0.24 3.82
C ARG A 56 -30.09 -0.77 4.59
N ALA A 57 -30.49 -0.41 5.81
CA ALA A 57 -31.40 -1.19 6.64
C ALA A 57 -32.82 -0.63 6.54
N ASP A 58 -33.84 -1.49 6.48
CA ASP A 58 -35.23 -1.03 6.34
C ASP A 58 -35.71 -0.27 7.58
N TYR A 59 -35.33 -0.76 8.77
CA TYR A 59 -35.49 -0.01 10.01
C TYR A 59 -34.26 -0.10 10.90
N ILE A 60 -33.94 1.03 11.53
CA ILE A 60 -33.11 1.06 12.73
C ILE A 60 -33.90 1.74 13.84
N LEU A 61 -34.01 1.06 14.99
CA LEU A 61 -34.69 1.59 16.16
C LEU A 61 -33.66 1.98 17.21
N TYR A 62 -33.85 3.17 17.76
CA TYR A 62 -32.94 3.87 18.64
C TYR A 62 -33.60 4.04 20.01
N TYR A 63 -32.98 3.56 21.09
CA TYR A 63 -33.50 3.82 22.44
C TYR A 63 -33.43 5.33 22.75
N LYS A 64 -32.27 5.92 22.45
CA LYS A 64 -32.01 7.36 22.38
C LYS A 64 -31.34 7.67 21.03
N PRO A 65 -31.34 8.92 20.53
CA PRO A 65 -30.80 9.25 19.20
C PRO A 65 -29.38 8.72 18.92
N ASN A 66 -28.57 8.52 19.96
CA ASN A 66 -27.20 8.04 19.91
C ASN A 66 -27.01 6.54 20.24
N ILE A 67 -28.10 5.80 20.50
CA ILE A 67 -28.09 4.42 21.00
C ILE A 67 -28.98 3.57 20.09
N PRO A 68 -28.45 3.05 18.97
CA PRO A 68 -29.17 2.10 18.15
C PRO A 68 -29.28 0.75 18.86
N LEU A 69 -30.47 0.14 18.86
CA LEU A 69 -30.72 -1.15 19.55
C LEU A 69 -31.26 -2.24 18.64
N VAL A 70 -31.98 -1.88 17.58
CA VAL A 70 -32.68 -2.86 16.75
C VAL A 70 -32.46 -2.59 15.27
N ILE A 71 -32.19 -3.66 14.51
CA ILE A 71 -32.36 -3.68 13.05
C ILE A 71 -33.58 -4.52 12.73
N ILE A 72 -34.41 -4.03 11.81
CA ILE A 72 -35.47 -4.82 11.19
C ILE A 72 -35.24 -4.82 9.69
N GLU A 73 -35.15 -6.01 9.10
CA GLU A 73 -35.13 -6.21 7.66
C GLU A 73 -36.50 -6.76 7.22
N ALA A 74 -37.17 -6.04 6.34
CA ALA A 74 -38.44 -6.42 5.76
C ALA A 74 -38.23 -7.24 4.48
N LYS A 75 -39.21 -8.09 4.19
CA LYS A 75 -39.31 -8.83 2.93
C LYS A 75 -40.76 -8.82 2.44
N ALA A 76 -40.94 -8.92 1.13
CA ALA A 76 -42.26 -9.17 0.55
C ALA A 76 -42.88 -10.45 1.16
N ASN A 77 -44.20 -10.45 1.39
CA ASN A 77 -44.89 -11.54 2.11
C ASN A 77 -44.75 -12.93 1.46
N HIS A 78 -44.51 -13.00 0.15
CA HIS A 78 -44.30 -14.28 -0.54
C HIS A 78 -42.93 -14.92 -0.24
N ARG A 79 -42.02 -14.21 0.44
CA ARG A 79 -40.73 -14.74 0.88
C ARG A 79 -40.85 -15.33 2.30
N PRO A 80 -39.99 -16.29 2.67
CA PRO A 80 -39.89 -16.76 4.05
C PRO A 80 -39.56 -15.61 5.01
N VAL A 81 -40.07 -15.68 6.24
CA VAL A 81 -39.90 -14.64 7.26
C VAL A 81 -38.41 -14.36 7.53
N GLY A 82 -37.60 -15.42 7.61
CA GLY A 82 -36.15 -15.36 7.89
C GLY A 82 -35.23 -15.05 6.71
N ASP A 83 -35.75 -14.83 5.50
CA ASP A 83 -34.95 -14.67 4.27
C ASP A 83 -33.90 -13.54 4.36
N GLY A 84 -34.17 -12.51 5.16
CA GLY A 84 -33.27 -11.37 5.38
C GLY A 84 -32.19 -11.58 6.45
N MET A 85 -32.17 -12.69 7.19
CA MET A 85 -31.46 -12.75 8.48
C MET A 85 -29.95 -12.58 8.33
N GLN A 86 -29.34 -13.24 7.36
CA GLN A 86 -27.91 -13.13 7.11
C GLN A 86 -27.49 -11.70 6.70
N GLN A 87 -28.32 -11.01 5.92
CA GLN A 87 -28.07 -9.61 5.56
C GLN A 87 -28.22 -8.70 6.78
N ALA A 88 -29.27 -8.89 7.56
CA ALA A 88 -29.55 -8.12 8.77
C ALA A 88 -28.45 -8.31 9.83
N MET A 89 -27.91 -9.52 9.99
CA MET A 89 -26.77 -9.81 10.87
C MET A 89 -25.48 -9.09 10.41
N LYS A 90 -25.18 -9.03 9.11
CA LYS A 90 -24.04 -8.26 8.60
C LYS A 90 -24.18 -6.77 8.91
N TYR A 91 -25.39 -6.22 8.80
CA TYR A 91 -25.65 -4.84 9.19
C TYR A 91 -25.53 -4.63 10.70
N ALA A 92 -26.03 -5.59 11.48
CA ALA A 92 -25.96 -5.58 12.93
C ALA A 92 -24.53 -5.61 13.46
N GLU A 93 -23.67 -6.43 12.86
CA GLU A 93 -22.25 -6.50 13.19
C GLU A 93 -21.54 -5.16 12.92
N ALA A 94 -21.75 -4.58 11.74
CA ALA A 94 -21.17 -3.29 11.37
C ALA A 94 -21.66 -2.15 12.29
N LEU A 95 -22.96 -2.09 12.57
CA LEU A 95 -23.58 -1.07 13.39
C LEU A 95 -23.48 -1.34 14.90
N GLN A 96 -22.92 -2.50 15.29
CA GLN A 96 -22.87 -3.01 16.67
C GLN A 96 -24.25 -3.06 17.36
N ILE A 97 -25.27 -3.45 16.59
CA ILE A 97 -26.65 -3.55 17.05
C ILE A 97 -26.94 -4.99 17.51
N PRO A 98 -27.40 -5.20 18.75
CA PRO A 98 -27.52 -6.54 19.34
C PRO A 98 -28.81 -7.29 18.99
N PHE A 99 -29.88 -6.59 18.59
CA PHE A 99 -31.18 -7.21 18.37
C PHE A 99 -31.56 -7.10 16.90
N VAL A 100 -31.72 -8.25 16.25
CA VAL A 100 -31.92 -8.33 14.79
C VAL A 100 -33.24 -9.02 14.51
N PHE A 101 -34.09 -8.38 13.71
CA PHE A 101 -35.37 -8.89 13.32
C PHE A 101 -35.47 -8.98 11.81
N THR A 102 -36.20 -9.98 11.34
CA THR A 102 -36.64 -10.06 9.95
C THR A 102 -38.14 -10.30 9.93
N SER A 103 -38.84 -9.73 8.95
CA SER A 103 -40.29 -9.92 8.85
C SER A 103 -40.78 -9.83 7.43
N ASN A 104 -41.81 -10.61 7.13
CA ASN A 104 -42.59 -10.54 5.89
C ASN A 104 -44.05 -10.10 6.14
N GLY A 105 -44.35 -9.60 7.35
CA GLY A 105 -45.67 -9.17 7.79
C GLY A 105 -46.58 -10.24 8.38
N ASP A 106 -46.15 -11.51 8.48
CA ASP A 106 -46.90 -12.55 9.20
C ASP A 106 -46.41 -12.73 10.65
N SER A 107 -45.09 -12.66 10.84
CA SER A 107 -44.40 -12.81 12.12
C SER A 107 -43.04 -12.11 12.05
N PHE A 108 -42.26 -12.17 13.13
CA PHE A 108 -40.84 -11.80 13.11
C PHE A 108 -39.98 -13.03 13.39
N VAL A 109 -38.85 -13.19 12.68
CA VAL A 109 -37.74 -13.99 13.23
C VAL A 109 -36.83 -13.04 13.98
N PHE A 110 -36.67 -13.28 15.28
CA PHE A 110 -35.84 -12.51 16.20
C PHE A 110 -34.56 -13.27 16.53
N LYS A 111 -33.42 -12.66 16.19
CA LYS A 111 -32.08 -13.05 16.60
C LYS A 111 -31.62 -12.12 17.72
N ASP A 112 -31.46 -12.70 18.90
CA ASP A 112 -30.88 -12.04 20.07
C ASP A 112 -29.38 -12.35 20.12
N MET A 113 -28.55 -11.40 19.71
CA MET A 113 -27.09 -11.57 19.72
C MET A 113 -26.53 -11.58 21.14
N THR A 114 -27.27 -11.07 22.14
CA THR A 114 -26.83 -11.05 23.54
C THR A 114 -26.94 -12.43 24.19
N ALA A 115 -27.90 -13.24 23.75
CA ALA A 115 -28.15 -14.60 24.23
C ALA A 115 -27.74 -15.70 23.24
N GLY A 116 -27.40 -15.33 21.99
CA GLY A 116 -27.08 -16.27 20.92
C GLY A 116 -28.29 -17.04 20.38
N THR A 117 -29.52 -16.66 20.75
CA THR A 117 -30.74 -17.38 20.41
C THR A 117 -31.44 -16.80 19.18
N GLU A 118 -32.14 -17.66 18.43
CA GLU A 118 -32.96 -17.26 17.28
C GLU A 118 -34.32 -17.94 17.38
N ARG A 119 -35.40 -17.19 17.22
CA ARG A 119 -36.76 -17.72 17.32
C ARG A 119 -37.75 -16.90 16.50
N GLU A 120 -38.82 -17.55 16.06
CA GLU A 120 -39.97 -16.87 15.47
C GLU A 120 -40.92 -16.39 16.59
N ILE A 121 -41.38 -15.15 16.49
CA ILE A 121 -42.33 -14.51 17.42
C ILE A 121 -43.47 -13.87 16.63
N LYS A 122 -44.65 -13.76 17.23
CA LYS A 122 -45.79 -13.08 16.61
C LYS A 122 -45.55 -11.57 16.54
N LEU A 123 -46.33 -10.89 15.70
CA LEU A 123 -46.24 -9.43 15.57
C LEU A 123 -46.56 -8.71 16.89
N GLU A 124 -47.55 -9.19 17.64
CA GLU A 124 -47.91 -8.65 18.96
C GLU A 124 -46.87 -8.91 20.06
N GLU A 125 -45.89 -9.78 19.82
CA GLU A 125 -44.82 -10.14 20.77
C GLU A 125 -43.55 -9.31 20.54
N PHE A 126 -43.60 -8.29 19.67
CA PHE A 126 -42.44 -7.42 19.42
C PHE A 126 -42.00 -6.73 20.73
N PRO A 127 -40.71 -6.82 21.12
CA PRO A 127 -40.25 -6.29 22.41
C PRO A 127 -40.32 -4.76 22.52
N SER A 128 -40.59 -4.28 23.73
CA SER A 128 -40.60 -2.85 24.04
C SER A 128 -39.18 -2.24 24.08
N PRO A 129 -39.03 -0.91 23.89
CA PRO A 129 -37.72 -0.26 23.99
C PRO A 129 -37.05 -0.50 25.35
N THR A 130 -37.81 -0.46 26.44
CA THR A 130 -37.30 -0.65 27.80
C THR A 130 -36.81 -2.08 28.02
N GLU A 131 -37.54 -3.08 27.51
CA GLU A 131 -37.13 -4.49 27.63
C GLU A 131 -35.79 -4.75 26.93
N LEU A 132 -35.66 -4.31 25.67
CA LEU A 132 -34.42 -4.48 24.91
C LEU A 132 -33.27 -3.67 25.51
N TRP A 133 -33.55 -2.49 26.04
CA TRP A 133 -32.53 -1.71 26.73
C TRP A 133 -32.02 -2.42 27.99
N SER A 134 -32.91 -2.96 28.82
CA SER A 134 -32.50 -3.76 29.99
C SER A 134 -31.66 -4.98 29.61
N LYS A 135 -32.02 -5.69 28.53
CA LYS A 135 -31.20 -6.81 28.00
C LYS A 135 -29.82 -6.35 27.54
N TYR A 136 -29.74 -5.21 26.86
CA TYR A 136 -28.47 -4.62 26.46
C TYR A 136 -27.58 -4.29 27.65
N LEU A 137 -28.14 -3.59 28.65
CA LEU A 137 -27.42 -3.23 29.87
C LEU A 137 -26.88 -4.47 30.59
N ALA A 138 -27.70 -5.51 30.76
CA ALA A 138 -27.29 -6.77 31.39
C ALA A 138 -26.16 -7.46 30.60
N HIS A 139 -26.27 -7.55 29.27
CA HIS A 139 -25.25 -8.15 28.42
C HIS A 139 -23.91 -7.40 28.48
N LYS A 140 -23.96 -6.07 28.61
CA LYS A 140 -22.76 -5.21 28.69
C LYS A 140 -22.24 -5.02 30.11
N GLY A 141 -22.94 -5.50 31.13
CA GLY A 141 -22.59 -5.26 32.54
C GLY A 141 -22.76 -3.79 32.97
N LEU A 142 -23.76 -3.09 32.43
CA LEU A 142 -24.03 -1.65 32.62
C LEU A 142 -25.29 -1.38 33.45
N GLU A 143 -25.69 -2.32 34.31
CA GLU A 143 -26.96 -2.27 35.04
C GLU A 143 -26.97 -1.26 36.19
N ASP A 144 -25.81 -0.85 36.67
CA ASP A 144 -25.67 0.16 37.72
C ASP A 144 -26.24 1.50 37.24
N GLU A 145 -27.10 2.13 38.06
CA GLU A 145 -27.77 3.39 37.69
C GLU A 145 -26.78 4.51 37.38
N SER A 146 -25.67 4.60 38.12
CA SER A 146 -24.64 5.61 37.89
C SER A 146 -23.89 5.41 36.57
N VAL A 147 -23.72 4.15 36.14
CA VAL A 147 -23.14 3.78 34.85
C VAL A 147 -24.12 4.10 33.72
N ARG A 148 -25.40 3.75 33.92
CA ARG A 148 -26.48 3.99 32.96
C ARG A 148 -26.64 5.47 32.66
N GLU A 149 -26.64 6.35 33.66
CA GLU A 149 -26.75 7.79 33.47
C GLU A 149 -25.65 8.34 32.52
N VAL A 150 -24.43 7.81 32.61
CA VAL A 150 -23.27 8.17 31.78
C VAL A 150 -23.46 7.71 30.33
N VAL A 151 -23.84 6.44 30.14
CA VAL A 151 -24.04 5.83 28.80
C VAL A 151 -25.21 6.48 28.06
N GLU A 152 -26.17 7.03 28.79
CA GLU A 152 -27.36 7.67 28.25
C GLU A 152 -27.18 9.17 27.91
N LEU A 153 -25.99 9.75 28.13
CA LEU A 153 -25.70 11.15 27.82
C LEU A 153 -25.84 11.47 26.33
N PRO A 154 -26.50 12.58 25.94
CA PRO A 154 -26.78 12.91 24.55
C PRO A 154 -25.56 13.43 23.77
N TYR A 155 -25.55 13.22 22.45
CA TYR A 155 -24.60 13.89 21.55
C TYR A 155 -24.83 15.40 21.49
N TYR A 156 -23.82 16.10 20.98
CA TYR A 156 -24.05 17.40 20.38
C TYR A 156 -24.94 17.21 19.16
N THR A 157 -26.03 17.99 19.09
CA THR A 157 -26.87 18.08 17.90
C THR A 157 -26.76 19.50 17.41
N ASP A 158 -26.22 19.68 16.22
CA ASP A 158 -26.26 20.97 15.56
C ASP A 158 -27.61 21.19 14.88
N THR A 159 -27.86 22.43 14.46
CA THR A 159 -29.03 22.77 13.63
C THR A 159 -28.84 22.43 12.16
N SER A 160 -27.64 21.97 11.76
CA SER A 160 -27.30 21.62 10.37
C SER A 160 -27.76 20.21 9.99
N GLY A 161 -28.07 19.38 10.99
CA GLY A 161 -28.47 17.98 10.79
C GLY A 161 -27.27 17.05 10.61
N MET A 162 -26.04 17.53 10.83
CA MET A 162 -24.86 16.67 10.83
C MET A 162 -24.87 15.77 12.06
N SER A 163 -24.72 14.47 11.82
CA SER A 163 -24.57 13.46 12.86
C SER A 163 -23.30 12.64 12.61
N PRO A 164 -22.67 12.08 13.65
CA PRO A 164 -21.52 11.22 13.47
C PRO A 164 -21.89 10.03 12.58
N ARG A 165 -20.98 9.63 11.69
CA ARG A 165 -21.12 8.38 10.92
C ARG A 165 -21.19 7.19 11.86
N TYR A 166 -21.74 6.07 11.39
CA TYR A 166 -21.99 4.90 12.24
C TYR A 166 -20.75 4.44 13.02
N TYR A 167 -19.58 4.40 12.37
CA TYR A 167 -18.34 3.97 13.01
C TYR A 167 -17.83 4.99 14.06
N GLN A 168 -18.13 6.28 13.88
CA GLN A 168 -17.84 7.31 14.89
C GLN A 168 -18.78 7.15 16.08
N GLN A 169 -20.07 6.85 15.85
CA GLN A 169 -21.01 6.56 16.92
C GLN A 169 -20.57 5.32 17.72
N ASN A 170 -20.15 4.25 17.05
CA ASN A 170 -19.59 3.06 17.70
C ASN A 170 -18.37 3.41 18.55
N ALA A 171 -17.40 4.15 17.99
CA ALA A 171 -16.20 4.57 18.71
C ALA A 171 -16.54 5.40 19.95
N VAL A 172 -17.48 6.35 19.85
CA VAL A 172 -17.88 7.17 20.99
C VAL A 172 -18.62 6.32 22.03
N ASN A 173 -19.60 5.51 21.63
CA ASN A 173 -20.38 4.68 22.54
C ASN A 173 -19.50 3.68 23.30
N ARG A 174 -18.61 2.95 22.61
CA ARG A 174 -17.64 2.04 23.24
C ARG A 174 -16.72 2.76 24.23
N THR A 175 -16.30 3.98 23.90
CA THR A 175 -15.48 4.79 24.80
C THR A 175 -16.26 5.18 26.06
N ILE A 176 -17.49 5.67 25.91
CA ILE A 176 -18.33 6.07 27.05
C ILE A 176 -18.67 4.86 27.92
N GLU A 177 -18.97 3.71 27.33
CA GLU A 177 -19.16 2.44 28.06
C GLU A 177 -17.92 2.07 28.88
N ALA A 178 -16.74 2.05 28.26
CA ALA A 178 -15.49 1.75 28.95
C ALA A 178 -15.24 2.69 30.14
N ILE A 179 -15.39 4.01 29.94
CA ILE A 179 -15.23 5.02 31.01
C ILE A 179 -16.26 4.79 32.13
N SER A 180 -17.51 4.51 31.77
CA SER A 180 -18.58 4.29 32.75
C SER A 180 -18.32 3.07 33.63
N THR A 181 -17.63 2.05 33.10
CA THR A 181 -17.20 0.85 33.86
C THR A 181 -15.86 1.03 34.61
N GLY A 182 -15.33 2.25 34.66
CA GLY A 182 -14.08 2.56 35.39
C GLY A 182 -12.80 2.28 34.60
N GLN A 183 -12.86 2.05 33.29
CA GLN A 183 -11.65 1.93 32.47
C GLN A 183 -10.99 3.30 32.30
N GLU A 184 -9.83 3.49 32.90
CA GLU A 184 -9.13 4.78 32.89
C GLU A 184 -8.22 4.97 31.68
N ARG A 185 -7.87 3.91 30.95
CA ARG A 185 -6.97 3.97 29.79
C ARG A 185 -7.62 3.31 28.58
N ILE A 186 -7.77 4.09 27.51
CA ILE A 186 -8.59 3.71 26.36
C ILE A 186 -7.83 3.99 25.08
N LEU A 187 -7.86 3.04 24.14
CA LEU A 187 -7.27 3.19 22.82
C LEU A 187 -8.35 3.11 21.73
N LEU A 188 -8.33 4.06 20.81
CA LEU A 188 -9.13 4.06 19.59
C LEU A 188 -8.19 4.02 18.38
N VAL A 189 -8.43 3.05 17.49
CA VAL A 189 -7.71 2.93 16.23
C VAL A 189 -8.62 3.35 15.09
N MET A 190 -8.29 4.42 14.39
CA MET A 190 -9.12 4.99 13.33
C MET A 190 -8.24 5.50 12.19
N ALA A 191 -8.46 5.00 10.98
CA ALA A 191 -7.67 5.38 9.81
C ALA A 191 -7.67 6.89 9.58
N THR A 192 -6.57 7.40 9.02
CA THR A 192 -6.46 8.81 8.64
C THR A 192 -7.57 9.16 7.66
N GLY A 193 -8.25 10.28 7.90
CA GLY A 193 -9.35 10.72 7.05
C GLY A 193 -10.75 10.30 7.54
N THR A 194 -10.86 9.63 8.69
CA THR A 194 -12.15 9.11 9.20
C THR A 194 -12.80 10.02 10.25
N GLY A 195 -12.15 11.13 10.61
CA GLY A 195 -12.71 12.12 11.55
C GLY A 195 -12.43 11.81 13.03
N LYS A 196 -11.16 11.52 13.37
CA LYS A 196 -10.70 11.31 14.74
C LYS A 196 -10.99 12.51 15.66
N THR A 197 -10.70 13.72 15.18
CA THR A 197 -10.96 14.97 15.92
C THR A 197 -12.43 15.15 16.24
N TYR A 198 -13.32 14.95 15.26
CA TYR A 198 -14.78 14.98 15.47
C TYR A 198 -15.29 13.87 16.42
N THR A 199 -14.65 12.70 16.41
CA THR A 199 -14.94 11.60 17.35
C THR A 199 -14.54 11.98 18.77
N ALA A 200 -13.33 12.52 18.94
CA ALA A 200 -12.84 13.03 20.23
C ALA A 200 -13.72 14.16 20.76
N PHE A 201 -14.14 15.09 19.89
CA PHE A 201 -15.11 16.14 20.23
C PHE A 201 -16.38 15.53 20.83
N ASN A 202 -16.99 14.54 20.18
CA ASN A 202 -18.24 13.93 20.66
C ASN A 202 -18.06 13.17 21.99
N ILE A 203 -16.92 12.52 22.21
CA ILE A 203 -16.60 11.90 23.50
C ILE A 203 -16.50 12.97 24.60
N ILE A 204 -15.68 13.99 24.36
CA ILE A 204 -15.46 15.09 25.32
C ILE A 204 -16.77 15.81 25.60
N TRP A 205 -17.57 16.09 24.58
CA TRP A 205 -18.85 16.77 24.71
C TRP A 205 -19.80 16.03 25.64
N ARG A 206 -19.96 14.72 25.44
CA ARG A 206 -20.83 13.89 26.29
C ARG A 206 -20.39 13.95 27.74
N LEU A 207 -19.11 13.69 28.01
CA LEU A 207 -18.55 13.69 29.36
C LEU A 207 -18.60 15.07 30.04
N TRP A 208 -18.36 16.13 29.27
CA TRP A 208 -18.38 17.50 29.75
C TRP A 208 -19.79 18.00 30.04
N LYS A 209 -20.75 17.79 29.12
CA LYS A 209 -22.16 18.15 29.33
C LYS A 209 -22.80 17.36 30.46
N GLY A 210 -22.39 16.11 30.66
CA GLY A 210 -22.80 15.30 31.82
C GLY A 210 -22.17 15.75 33.14
N GLY A 211 -21.24 16.70 33.13
CA GLY A 211 -20.55 17.19 34.34
C GLY A 211 -19.53 16.21 34.94
N LEU A 212 -19.25 15.10 34.25
CA LEU A 212 -18.35 14.04 34.70
C LEU A 212 -16.88 14.44 34.57
N LYS A 213 -16.54 15.15 33.49
CA LYS A 213 -15.17 15.60 33.17
C LYS A 213 -15.22 17.09 32.88
N LYS A 214 -14.65 17.92 33.76
CA LYS A 214 -14.71 19.39 33.70
C LYS A 214 -13.42 19.99 33.18
N ARG A 215 -12.28 19.38 33.50
CA ARG A 215 -10.94 19.83 33.10
C ARG A 215 -10.34 18.82 32.14
N ILE A 216 -10.24 19.21 30.88
CA ILE A 216 -9.84 18.33 29.79
C ILE A 216 -8.56 18.85 29.14
N LEU A 217 -7.57 17.98 28.94
CA LEU A 217 -6.36 18.27 28.18
C LEU A 217 -6.38 17.50 26.86
N PHE A 218 -6.38 18.23 25.74
CA PHE A 218 -6.22 17.69 24.40
C PHE A 218 -4.79 17.92 23.91
N LEU A 219 -4.06 16.83 23.71
CA LEU A 219 -2.68 16.81 23.24
C LEU A 219 -2.63 16.48 21.75
N ALA A 220 -1.90 17.30 21.01
CA ALA A 220 -1.64 17.06 19.59
C ALA A 220 -0.14 17.18 19.28
N ASP A 221 0.25 16.62 18.14
CA ASP A 221 1.63 16.62 17.65
C ASP A 221 2.07 17.99 17.10
N ARG A 222 1.16 18.77 16.50
CA ARG A 222 1.52 20.01 15.77
C ARG A 222 0.55 21.19 15.99
N ASN A 223 1.09 22.42 15.93
CA ASN A 223 0.36 23.66 16.19
C ASN A 223 -0.84 23.86 15.25
N VAL A 224 -0.70 23.50 13.97
CA VAL A 224 -1.75 23.64 12.95
C VAL A 224 -3.02 22.88 13.38
N LEU A 225 -2.85 21.68 13.96
CA LEU A 225 -3.95 20.86 14.47
C LEU A 225 -4.71 21.56 15.60
N LEU A 226 -4.02 22.23 16.52
CA LEU A 226 -4.69 22.86 17.68
C LEU A 226 -5.58 24.03 17.26
N ASN A 227 -5.08 24.90 16.37
CA ASN A 227 -5.87 26.05 15.90
C ASN A 227 -7.08 25.58 15.08
N GLN A 228 -6.89 24.63 14.15
CA GLN A 228 -7.97 24.05 13.34
C GLN A 228 -9.00 23.33 14.20
N THR A 229 -8.56 22.56 15.19
CA THR A 229 -9.46 21.83 16.11
C THR A 229 -10.32 22.81 16.91
N LYS A 230 -9.71 23.85 17.51
CA LYS A 230 -10.44 24.85 18.32
C LYS A 230 -11.44 25.65 17.49
N THR A 231 -11.09 26.04 16.26
CA THR A 231 -11.94 26.90 15.40
C THR A 231 -12.94 26.11 14.55
N GLY A 232 -12.67 24.84 14.27
CA GLY A 232 -13.55 23.92 13.54
C GLY A 232 -14.38 23.06 14.49
N ASP A 233 -14.02 21.77 14.61
CA ASP A 233 -14.80 20.74 15.32
C ASP A 233 -15.19 21.12 16.76
N PHE A 234 -14.33 21.84 17.50
CA PHE A 234 -14.57 22.20 18.90
C PHE A 234 -15.23 23.58 19.06
N SER A 235 -15.52 24.31 17.98
CA SER A 235 -16.23 25.58 18.05
C SER A 235 -17.55 25.55 18.85
N PRO A 236 -18.33 24.44 18.90
CA PRO A 236 -19.54 24.38 19.72
C PRO A 236 -19.32 24.53 21.23
N PHE A 237 -18.11 24.32 21.74
CA PHE A 237 -17.78 24.58 23.15
C PHE A 237 -17.75 26.07 23.48
N GLY A 238 -17.54 26.94 22.48
CA GLY A 238 -17.32 28.36 22.67
C GLY A 238 -15.86 28.71 23.00
N SER A 239 -15.41 29.88 22.56
CA SER A 239 -14.03 30.34 22.74
C SER A 239 -13.62 30.51 24.21
N ASP A 240 -14.59 30.84 25.06
CA ASP A 240 -14.35 31.38 26.42
C ASP A 240 -14.00 30.29 27.43
N ILE A 241 -14.20 29.02 27.07
CA ILE A 241 -13.86 27.87 27.93
C ILE A 241 -12.66 27.07 27.40
N MET A 242 -12.11 27.47 26.25
CA MET A 242 -11.01 26.79 25.55
C MET A 242 -9.72 27.61 25.56
N HIS A 243 -8.62 27.05 26.06
CA HIS A 243 -7.30 27.67 26.06
C HIS A 243 -6.30 26.88 25.21
N ILE A 244 -5.53 27.57 24.35
CA ILE A 244 -4.37 26.95 23.68
C ILE A 244 -3.12 27.37 24.44
N ILE A 245 -2.43 26.41 25.06
CA ILE A 245 -1.19 26.66 25.79
C ILE A 245 -0.08 26.96 24.76
N LYS A 246 0.25 28.25 24.63
CA LYS A 246 1.35 28.76 23.80
C LYS A 246 2.40 29.41 24.68
N HIS A 247 3.68 29.26 24.32
CA HIS A 247 4.82 29.84 25.04
C HIS A 247 4.82 29.53 26.55
N ARG A 248 4.30 28.35 26.94
CA ARG A 248 4.18 27.91 28.34
C ARG A 248 3.35 28.85 29.23
N LYS A 249 2.52 29.72 28.65
CA LYS A 249 1.59 30.56 29.41
C LYS A 249 0.31 29.79 29.71
N ILE A 250 0.09 29.51 30.99
CA ILE A 250 -1.06 28.75 31.48
C ILE A 250 -2.03 29.67 32.18
N ASP A 251 -3.28 29.68 31.71
CA ASP A 251 -4.41 30.27 32.42
C ASP A 251 -5.31 29.15 32.91
N LYS A 252 -5.39 28.96 34.23
CA LYS A 252 -6.11 27.86 34.89
C LYS A 252 -7.63 28.10 34.99
N SER A 253 -8.14 29.22 34.49
CA SER A 253 -9.58 29.56 34.54
C SER A 253 -10.41 28.82 33.49
N TYR A 254 -9.77 28.28 32.46
CA TYR A 254 -10.42 27.55 31.37
C TYR A 254 -10.75 26.10 31.75
N GLN A 255 -11.54 25.43 30.91
CA GLN A 255 -12.00 24.06 31.13
C GLN A 255 -11.37 23.06 30.15
N ILE A 256 -11.19 23.49 28.89
CA ILE A 256 -10.61 22.64 27.84
C ILE A 256 -9.28 23.27 27.40
N TYR A 257 -8.22 22.48 27.46
CA TYR A 257 -6.86 22.91 27.21
C TYR A 257 -6.32 22.18 25.99
N PHE A 258 -5.71 22.92 25.09
CA PHE A 258 -5.04 22.41 23.90
C PHE A 258 -3.55 22.64 24.04
N ALA A 259 -2.74 21.60 23.87
CA ALA A 259 -1.29 21.73 23.98
C ALA A 259 -0.54 20.81 23.02
N LEU A 260 0.69 21.24 22.67
CA LEU A 260 1.66 20.37 22.03
C LEU A 260 2.47 19.62 23.08
N TYR A 261 2.87 18.38 22.77
CA TYR A 261 3.77 17.62 23.65
C TYR A 261 5.05 18.40 23.99
N GLN A 262 5.74 18.90 22.95
CA GLN A 262 6.95 19.74 23.09
C GLN A 262 6.67 21.10 23.76
N GLY A 263 5.41 21.54 23.75
CA GLY A 263 4.98 22.76 24.42
C GLY A 263 4.91 22.59 25.94
N LEU A 264 4.72 21.36 26.42
CA LEU A 264 4.58 21.03 27.84
C LEU A 264 5.89 20.54 28.47
N THR A 265 6.75 19.88 27.71
CA THR A 265 8.02 19.31 28.20
C THR A 265 9.23 20.19 27.87
N SER A 266 10.31 19.98 28.61
CA SER A 266 11.56 20.73 28.59
C SER A 266 12.70 19.80 29.03
N ASN A 267 13.90 19.94 28.45
CA ASN A 267 15.08 19.19 28.90
C ASN A 267 15.48 19.55 30.34
N ASP A 268 15.07 20.73 30.80
CA ASP A 268 15.16 21.15 32.19
C ASP A 268 13.82 20.83 32.88
N GLU A 269 13.84 19.81 33.74
CA GLU A 269 12.67 19.26 34.44
C GLU A 269 11.92 20.31 35.29
N SER A 270 12.64 21.35 35.74
CA SER A 270 12.08 22.47 36.51
C SER A 270 11.26 23.44 35.65
N LYS A 271 11.43 23.38 34.32
CA LYS A 271 10.75 24.21 33.33
C LYS A 271 9.63 23.48 32.57
N ASN A 272 9.26 22.28 33.03
CA ASN A 272 8.14 21.52 32.49
C ASN A 272 6.82 22.22 32.83
N ALA A 273 6.16 22.80 31.81
CA ALA A 273 4.94 23.59 32.00
C ALA A 273 3.76 22.75 32.53
N TYR A 274 3.73 21.45 32.22
CA TYR A 274 2.68 20.57 32.76
C TYR A 274 2.69 20.49 34.29
N LYS A 275 3.85 20.69 34.94
CA LYS A 275 3.98 20.67 36.41
C LYS A 275 3.42 21.91 37.09
N GLU A 276 3.04 22.95 36.33
CA GLU A 276 2.29 24.08 36.89
C GLU A 276 0.86 23.68 37.25
N PHE A 277 0.30 22.66 36.59
CA PHE A 277 -0.95 22.03 37.01
C PHE A 277 -0.67 21.03 38.13
N SER A 278 -1.62 20.85 39.05
CA SER A 278 -1.53 19.73 40.00
C SER A 278 -1.76 18.40 39.27
N ARG A 279 -1.26 17.29 39.84
CA ARG A 279 -1.40 15.94 39.25
C ARG A 279 -2.86 15.52 39.01
N ASP A 280 -3.75 16.00 39.85
CA ASP A 280 -5.21 15.77 39.83
C ASP A 280 -5.99 16.89 39.14
N PHE A 281 -5.31 17.82 38.46
CA PHE A 281 -5.98 18.97 37.84
C PHE A 281 -6.91 18.55 36.70
N PHE A 282 -6.51 17.61 35.85
CA PHE A 282 -7.29 17.16 34.71
C PHE A 282 -8.11 15.92 35.06
N ASP A 283 -9.38 15.92 34.64
CA ASP A 283 -10.26 14.76 34.76
C ASP A 283 -10.11 13.82 33.55
N LEU A 284 -9.73 14.39 32.40
CA LEU A 284 -9.59 13.70 31.12
C LEU A 284 -8.38 14.23 30.33
N VAL A 285 -7.58 13.32 29.79
CA VAL A 285 -6.50 13.60 28.83
C VAL A 285 -6.80 12.86 27.53
N VAL A 286 -6.84 13.58 26.40
CA VAL A 286 -7.07 13.03 25.06
C VAL A 286 -5.85 13.30 24.21
N ILE A 287 -5.40 12.29 23.48
CA ILE A 287 -4.09 12.24 22.86
C ILE A 287 -4.28 11.85 21.40
N ASP A 288 -4.14 12.79 20.48
CA ASP A 288 -4.18 12.50 19.06
C ASP A 288 -2.80 12.03 18.57
N GLU A 289 -2.81 11.08 17.62
CA GLU A 289 -1.63 10.42 17.06
C GLU A 289 -0.71 9.80 18.13
N CYS A 290 -1.29 9.06 19.09
CA CYS A 290 -0.60 8.55 20.29
C CYS A 290 0.53 7.52 20.03
N HIS A 291 0.84 7.18 18.77
CA HIS A 291 1.93 6.27 18.35
C HIS A 291 3.26 6.96 18.10
N ARG A 292 3.30 8.29 18.17
CA ARG A 292 4.51 9.07 17.91
C ARG A 292 5.37 9.15 19.16
N GLY A 293 6.43 8.33 19.16
CA GLY A 293 7.55 8.44 20.08
C GLY A 293 8.76 7.69 19.54
N SER A 294 9.83 8.41 19.20
CA SER A 294 11.18 7.86 19.33
C SER A 294 11.42 7.48 20.81
N ALA A 295 12.44 6.69 21.16
CA ALA A 295 12.67 6.36 22.58
C ALA A 295 12.71 7.61 23.51
N SER A 296 13.16 8.78 22.98
CA SER A 296 13.22 10.05 23.71
C SER A 296 11.92 10.87 23.71
N GLU A 297 11.15 10.88 22.62
CA GLU A 297 9.82 11.50 22.63
C GLU A 297 8.81 10.62 23.36
N ALA A 298 9.05 9.31 23.34
CA ALA A 298 8.32 8.31 24.08
C ALA A 298 8.36 8.57 25.58
N SER A 299 9.54 8.91 26.11
CA SER A 299 9.67 9.28 27.52
C SER A 299 8.94 10.58 27.84
N ALA A 300 8.99 11.60 26.98
CA ALA A 300 8.37 12.89 27.24
C ALA A 300 6.82 12.84 27.27
N TRP A 301 6.16 12.11 26.35
CA TRP A 301 4.70 11.95 26.44
C TRP A 301 4.32 11.07 27.63
N ARG A 302 5.07 9.99 27.87
CA ARG A 302 4.84 9.08 28.99
C ARG A 302 4.92 9.81 30.32
N GLU A 303 5.89 10.73 30.49
CA GLU A 303 6.01 11.58 31.67
C GLU A 303 4.76 12.43 31.93
N VAL A 304 4.20 13.06 30.89
CA VAL A 304 2.99 13.87 31.03
C VAL A 304 1.80 13.01 31.45
N LEU A 305 1.65 11.84 30.84
CA LEU A 305 0.54 10.94 31.18
C LEU A 305 0.69 10.28 32.54
N ASP A 306 1.90 9.90 32.92
CA ASP A 306 2.19 9.34 34.24
C ASP A 306 2.10 10.42 35.33
N TYR A 307 2.31 11.70 34.99
CA TYR A 307 2.05 12.82 35.90
C TYR A 307 0.55 13.00 36.16
N PHE A 308 -0.28 12.97 35.11
CA PHE A 308 -1.74 13.05 35.18
C PHE A 308 -2.40 11.66 35.26
N SER A 309 -1.82 10.75 36.04
CA SER A 309 -2.26 9.35 36.11
C SER A 309 -3.66 9.14 36.67
N SER A 310 -4.19 10.10 37.44
CA SER A 310 -5.56 10.07 37.98
C SER A 310 -6.62 10.49 36.97
N ALA A 311 -6.21 11.09 35.84
CA ALA A 311 -7.12 11.43 34.77
C ALA A 311 -7.46 10.17 33.96
N THR A 312 -8.67 10.12 33.42
CA THR A 312 -8.97 9.16 32.34
C THR A 312 -8.21 9.57 31.09
N GLN A 313 -7.60 8.63 30.38
CA GLN A 313 -6.70 8.87 29.25
C GLN A 313 -7.17 8.13 28.00
N ILE A 314 -7.36 8.88 26.92
CA ILE A 314 -7.83 8.37 25.63
C ILE A 314 -6.75 8.61 24.58
N GLY A 315 -6.17 7.53 24.06
CA GLY A 315 -5.29 7.56 22.90
C GLY A 315 -6.07 7.35 21.62
N LEU A 316 -5.90 8.24 20.64
CA LEU A 316 -6.37 8.05 19.27
C LEU A 316 -5.16 7.85 18.34
N THR A 317 -5.24 6.86 17.46
CA THR A 317 -4.17 6.58 16.49
C THR A 317 -4.75 6.03 15.20
N ALA A 318 -4.07 6.27 14.07
CA ALA A 318 -4.33 5.54 12.83
C ALA A 318 -3.57 4.21 12.74
N THR A 319 -2.51 4.04 13.54
CA THR A 319 -1.62 2.87 13.47
C THR A 319 -1.20 2.45 14.87
N PRO A 320 -1.81 1.40 15.44
CA PRO A 320 -1.31 0.85 16.69
C PRO A 320 0.10 0.31 16.45
N LYS A 321 1.04 0.68 17.31
CA LYS A 321 2.43 0.24 17.24
C LYS A 321 2.71 -0.79 18.31
N GLU A 322 3.19 -1.96 17.88
CA GLU A 322 3.73 -3.05 18.70
C GLU A 322 5.21 -3.19 18.35
N THR A 323 6.09 -2.61 19.17
CA THR A 323 7.54 -2.84 19.05
C THR A 323 8.12 -3.23 20.41
N LYS A 324 9.31 -3.86 20.43
CA LYS A 324 10.00 -4.27 21.66
C LYS A 324 10.19 -3.13 22.68
N ASP A 325 10.33 -1.88 22.21
CA ASP A 325 10.67 -0.72 23.05
C ASP A 325 9.49 0.27 23.26
N VAL A 326 8.45 0.23 22.42
CA VAL A 326 7.27 1.10 22.51
C VAL A 326 6.04 0.30 22.08
N SER A 327 5.12 0.04 23.02
CA SER A 327 3.79 -0.46 22.72
C SER A 327 2.73 0.47 23.32
N ASN A 328 1.93 1.06 22.44
CA ASN A 328 0.75 1.83 22.85
C ASN A 328 -0.30 0.92 23.47
N ILE A 329 -0.40 -0.31 22.97
CA ILE A 329 -1.30 -1.33 23.50
C ILE A 329 -0.87 -1.73 24.91
N HIS A 330 0.44 -1.79 25.19
CA HIS A 330 0.91 -2.01 26.56
C HIS A 330 0.48 -0.87 27.51
N TYR A 331 0.42 0.39 27.03
CA TYR A 331 0.02 1.51 27.89
C TYR A 331 -1.49 1.62 28.06
N PHE A 332 -2.24 1.60 26.96
CA PHE A 332 -3.67 1.86 26.91
C PHE A 332 -4.53 0.60 26.98
N GLY A 333 -3.93 -0.58 26.81
CA GLY A 333 -4.65 -1.83 26.59
C GLY A 333 -5.05 -2.02 25.12
N PRO A 334 -5.78 -3.13 24.82
CA PRO A 334 -6.33 -3.37 23.50
C PRO A 334 -7.30 -2.25 23.09
N PRO A 335 -7.41 -1.93 21.79
CA PRO A 335 -8.32 -0.91 21.32
C PRO A 335 -9.78 -1.28 21.60
N VAL A 336 -10.55 -0.33 22.15
CA VAL A 336 -11.99 -0.53 22.39
C VAL A 336 -12.80 -0.48 21.10
N TYR A 337 -12.23 0.13 20.05
CA TYR A 337 -12.78 0.15 18.70
C TYR A 337 -11.68 0.36 17.65
N THR A 338 -11.83 -0.31 16.51
CA THR A 338 -10.93 -0.17 15.35
C THR A 338 -11.77 0.11 14.10
N TYR A 339 -11.35 1.09 13.31
CA TYR A 339 -11.91 1.40 12.00
C TYR A 339 -10.78 1.60 10.99
N SER A 340 -10.60 0.63 10.11
CA SER A 340 -9.43 0.51 9.22
C SER A 340 -9.57 1.32 7.92
N LEU A 341 -8.48 1.42 7.16
CA LEU A 341 -8.49 2.04 5.83
C LEU A 341 -9.31 1.19 4.86
N LYS A 342 -9.14 -0.15 4.89
CA LYS A 342 -9.94 -1.13 4.16
C LYS A 342 -11.43 -0.89 4.34
N GLN A 343 -11.88 -0.83 5.59
CA GLN A 343 -13.30 -0.61 5.90
C GLN A 343 -13.78 0.76 5.41
N GLY A 344 -12.96 1.80 5.58
CA GLY A 344 -13.26 3.13 5.04
C GLY A 344 -13.42 3.18 3.51
N ILE A 345 -12.64 2.40 2.77
CA ILE A 345 -12.75 2.27 1.30
C ILE A 345 -14.00 1.46 0.93
N GLU A 346 -14.25 0.33 1.60
CA GLU A 346 -15.41 -0.54 1.36
C GLU A 346 -16.74 0.19 1.62
N ASP A 347 -16.80 1.03 2.64
CA ASP A 347 -17.98 1.81 2.96
C ASP A 347 -18.13 3.06 2.07
N GLY A 348 -17.14 3.37 1.24
CA GLY A 348 -17.17 4.49 0.30
C GLY A 348 -16.91 5.85 0.95
N PHE A 349 -16.28 5.86 2.13
CA PHE A 349 -15.93 7.06 2.89
C PHE A 349 -14.49 7.52 2.68
N LEU A 350 -13.61 6.62 2.24
CA LEU A 350 -12.22 6.89 1.87
C LEU A 350 -11.97 6.52 0.42
N ALA A 351 -11.03 7.22 -0.20
CA ALA A 351 -10.66 7.01 -1.58
C ALA A 351 -9.82 5.74 -1.73
N PRO A 352 -10.13 4.86 -2.69
CA PRO A 352 -9.23 3.79 -3.10
C PRO A 352 -7.95 4.35 -3.74
N TYR A 353 -6.93 3.51 -3.87
CA TYR A 353 -5.64 3.90 -4.44
C TYR A 353 -5.10 2.95 -5.52
N LYS A 354 -4.29 3.52 -6.42
CA LYS A 354 -3.44 2.81 -7.39
C LYS A 354 -1.98 2.93 -6.97
N VAL A 355 -1.16 1.94 -7.30
CA VAL A 355 0.28 1.94 -7.04
C VAL A 355 1.04 1.87 -8.36
N VAL A 356 1.94 2.83 -8.58
CA VAL A 356 2.89 2.86 -9.70
C VAL A 356 4.29 2.70 -9.11
N ARG A 357 4.96 1.60 -9.40
CA ARG A 357 6.32 1.33 -8.90
C ARG A 357 7.33 1.55 -10.00
N VAL A 358 8.29 2.43 -9.75
CA VAL A 358 9.30 2.79 -10.74
C VAL A 358 10.67 2.37 -10.23
N THR A 359 11.24 1.34 -10.85
CA THR A 359 12.57 0.82 -10.51
C THR A 359 13.61 1.44 -11.42
N THR A 360 14.73 1.91 -10.86
CA THR A 360 15.85 2.47 -11.62
C THR A 360 17.03 1.50 -11.69
N THR A 361 17.91 1.67 -12.69
CA THR A 361 19.09 0.81 -12.91
C THR A 361 20.08 0.79 -11.76
N ILE A 362 19.99 1.75 -10.83
CA ILE A 362 20.90 1.87 -9.69
C ILE A 362 20.26 1.39 -8.38
N ASP A 363 18.96 1.08 -8.34
CA ASP A 363 18.25 0.75 -7.10
C ASP A 363 18.87 -0.45 -6.35
N ASP A 364 19.37 -1.43 -7.09
CA ASP A 364 19.97 -2.65 -6.54
C ASP A 364 21.45 -2.48 -6.14
N GLY A 365 22.03 -1.30 -6.39
CA GLY A 365 23.40 -0.97 -6.03
C GLY A 365 24.13 -0.23 -7.14
N TRP A 366 24.84 0.83 -6.75
CA TRP A 366 25.78 1.56 -7.61
C TRP A 366 27.11 1.70 -6.89
N ARG A 367 28.20 1.38 -7.58
CA ARG A 367 29.56 1.54 -7.09
C ARG A 367 30.25 2.64 -7.89
N PRO A 368 30.88 3.64 -7.26
CA PRO A 368 31.60 4.69 -7.98
C PRO A 368 32.82 4.09 -8.70
N THR A 369 33.22 4.71 -9.81
CA THR A 369 34.50 4.40 -10.46
C THR A 369 35.66 4.76 -9.54
N GLN A 370 36.77 4.02 -9.63
CA GLN A 370 37.93 4.26 -8.78
C GLN A 370 38.41 5.71 -8.90
N GLY A 371 38.56 6.39 -7.76
CA GLY A 371 39.02 7.79 -7.71
C GLY A 371 37.97 8.82 -8.11
N LEU A 372 36.68 8.45 -8.15
CA LEU A 372 35.60 9.40 -8.40
C LEU A 372 35.61 10.54 -7.37
N ILE A 373 35.58 11.76 -7.88
CA ILE A 373 35.49 12.99 -7.10
C ILE A 373 34.09 13.57 -7.31
N ASP A 374 33.47 14.00 -6.22
CA ASP A 374 32.15 14.64 -6.25
C ASP A 374 32.24 16.09 -6.77
N LYS A 375 31.10 16.75 -6.94
CA LYS A 375 31.02 18.13 -7.46
C LYS A 375 31.77 19.17 -6.63
N TYR A 376 32.08 18.87 -5.38
CA TYR A 376 32.75 19.77 -4.45
C TYR A 376 34.22 19.40 -4.23
N GLY A 377 34.76 18.47 -5.02
CA GLY A 377 36.17 18.10 -4.97
C GLY A 377 36.49 17.00 -3.95
N GLN A 378 35.49 16.30 -3.41
CA GLN A 378 35.70 15.27 -2.39
C GLN A 378 35.69 13.86 -2.97
N ALA A 379 36.61 13.01 -2.53
CA ALA A 379 36.68 11.63 -2.98
C ALA A 379 35.47 10.82 -2.46
N VAL A 380 34.72 10.23 -3.39
CA VAL A 380 33.58 9.36 -3.06
C VAL A 380 34.13 8.00 -2.62
N ALA A 381 33.66 7.48 -1.49
CA ALA A 381 34.13 6.22 -0.94
C ALA A 381 33.83 5.05 -1.91
N ASP A 382 34.83 4.22 -2.18
CA ASP A 382 34.68 3.04 -3.03
C ASP A 382 33.90 1.92 -2.31
N ARG A 383 32.58 2.01 -2.35
CA ARG A 383 31.65 0.98 -1.86
C ARG A 383 30.39 0.95 -2.70
N ILE A 384 29.58 -0.09 -2.51
CA ILE A 384 28.24 -0.15 -3.09
C ILE A 384 27.32 0.78 -2.29
N TYR A 385 26.69 1.71 -2.99
CA TYR A 385 25.61 2.57 -2.52
C TYR A 385 24.28 2.02 -3.00
N ASN A 386 23.26 2.00 -2.15
CA ASN A 386 21.93 1.47 -2.48
C ASN A 386 20.82 2.46 -2.12
N LEU A 387 19.56 2.02 -2.21
CA LEU A 387 18.38 2.82 -1.83
C LEU A 387 18.49 3.48 -0.44
N LYS A 388 19.13 2.85 0.56
CA LYS A 388 19.30 3.46 1.89
C LYS A 388 20.29 4.62 1.90
N ASP A 389 21.22 4.63 0.95
CA ASP A 389 22.23 5.66 0.81
C ASP A 389 21.77 6.85 -0.05
N TYR A 390 20.95 6.60 -1.07
CA TYR A 390 20.55 7.67 -1.99
C TYR A 390 19.79 8.78 -1.29
N ASP A 391 20.23 10.01 -1.52
CA ASP A 391 19.79 11.27 -0.93
C ASP A 391 20.03 11.40 0.58
N ARG A 392 20.62 10.38 1.23
CA ARG A 392 21.08 10.44 2.62
C ARG A 392 22.59 10.67 2.69
N ASN A 393 23.35 9.78 2.06
CA ASN A 393 24.82 9.78 2.01
C ASN A 393 25.35 10.14 0.62
N LEU A 394 24.54 9.91 -0.42
CA LEU A 394 24.92 10.14 -1.81
C LEU A 394 23.74 10.70 -2.61
N ALA A 395 23.87 11.91 -3.14
CA ALA A 395 22.93 12.47 -4.11
C ALA A 395 23.45 12.25 -5.53
N ILE A 396 22.60 11.71 -6.40
CA ILE A 396 22.89 11.54 -7.83
C ILE A 396 21.90 12.43 -8.59
N ASP A 397 22.42 13.45 -9.27
CA ASP A 397 21.60 14.44 -9.98
C ASP A 397 20.67 13.80 -11.01
N GLU A 398 21.20 12.87 -11.81
CA GLU A 398 20.45 12.19 -12.86
C GLU A 398 19.30 11.35 -12.30
N ARG A 399 19.43 10.84 -11.07
CA ARG A 399 18.32 10.16 -10.38
C ARG A 399 17.22 11.15 -10.02
N THR A 400 17.56 12.28 -9.41
CA THR A 400 16.57 13.34 -9.07
C THR A 400 15.88 13.87 -10.33
N GLN A 401 16.63 14.07 -11.42
CA GLN A 401 16.09 14.49 -12.72
C GLN A 401 15.17 13.44 -13.34
N LEU A 402 15.53 12.15 -13.29
CA LEU A 402 14.68 11.06 -13.76
C LEU A 402 13.38 10.99 -12.97
N VAL A 403 13.43 11.07 -11.64
CA VAL A 403 12.24 11.08 -10.79
C VAL A 403 11.33 12.26 -11.15
N ALA A 404 11.87 13.48 -11.23
CA ALA A 404 11.11 14.68 -11.61
C ALA A 404 10.49 14.56 -13.01
N SER A 405 11.22 13.98 -13.96
CA SER A 405 10.76 13.68 -15.31
C SER A 405 9.55 12.75 -15.30
N ARG A 406 9.61 11.62 -14.59
CA ARG A 406 8.50 10.64 -14.54
C ARG A 406 7.25 11.19 -13.84
N ILE A 407 7.42 11.99 -12.78
CA ILE A 407 6.30 12.71 -12.16
C ILE A 407 5.65 13.66 -13.17
N THR A 408 6.46 14.41 -13.92
CA THR A 408 5.99 15.38 -14.90
C THR A 408 5.29 14.71 -16.09
N GLU A 409 5.83 13.60 -16.59
CA GLU A 409 5.22 12.78 -17.63
C GLU A 409 3.84 12.29 -17.20
N TYR A 410 3.74 11.75 -15.98
CA TYR A 410 2.47 11.28 -15.42
C TYR A 410 1.44 12.41 -15.36
N LEU A 411 1.83 13.58 -14.87
CA LEU A 411 0.94 14.75 -14.78
C LEU A 411 0.55 15.29 -16.16
N LYS A 412 1.44 15.23 -17.16
CA LYS A 412 1.12 15.60 -18.56
C LYS A 412 0.09 14.66 -19.18
N ASP A 413 0.22 13.37 -18.93
CA ASP A 413 -0.66 12.34 -19.50
C ASP A 413 -2.00 12.22 -18.76
N THR A 414 -2.07 12.69 -17.51
CA THR A 414 -3.29 12.70 -16.69
C THR A 414 -3.89 14.09 -16.57
N ASN A 415 -3.40 14.90 -15.64
CA ASN A 415 -3.77 16.29 -15.44
C ASN A 415 -2.68 17.06 -14.69
N ARG A 416 -2.16 18.13 -15.31
CA ARG A 416 -1.08 18.95 -14.75
C ARG A 416 -1.46 19.79 -13.54
N TYR A 417 -2.73 19.85 -13.17
CA TYR A 417 -3.20 20.59 -11.99
C TYR A 417 -3.61 19.69 -10.82
N ASP A 418 -3.41 18.37 -10.95
CA ASP A 418 -3.69 17.44 -9.86
C ASP A 418 -2.70 17.64 -8.71
N LYS A 419 -3.22 18.05 -7.54
CA LYS A 419 -2.41 18.31 -6.33
C LYS A 419 -1.55 17.10 -6.00
N THR A 420 -0.25 17.33 -5.86
CA THR A 420 0.79 16.31 -5.73
C THR A 420 1.69 16.60 -4.53
N ILE A 421 1.98 15.57 -3.72
CA ILE A 421 3.01 15.67 -2.67
C ILE A 421 4.18 14.75 -3.02
N VAL A 422 5.39 15.28 -2.99
CA VAL A 422 6.64 14.53 -3.18
C VAL A 422 7.40 14.44 -1.87
N PHE A 423 7.44 13.25 -1.28
CA PHE A 423 8.15 12.97 -0.03
C PHE A 423 9.61 12.62 -0.32
N CYS A 424 10.50 13.48 0.17
CA CYS A 424 11.95 13.42 0.00
C CYS A 424 12.65 13.02 1.31
N VAL A 425 13.91 12.59 1.22
CA VAL A 425 14.71 12.13 2.37
C VAL A 425 14.95 13.23 3.41
N ASP A 426 15.36 14.42 2.95
CA ASP A 426 15.65 15.57 3.81
C ASP A 426 15.37 16.90 3.08
N ILE A 427 15.67 18.03 3.75
CA ILE A 427 15.42 19.38 3.23
C ILE A 427 16.24 19.66 1.96
N ASP A 428 17.49 19.20 1.93
CA ASP A 428 18.36 19.32 0.74
C ASP A 428 17.72 18.60 -0.45
N HIS A 429 17.30 17.34 -0.25
CA HIS A 429 16.64 16.57 -1.29
C HIS A 429 15.34 17.24 -1.76
N ALA A 430 14.50 17.72 -0.83
CA ALA A 430 13.27 18.44 -1.18
C ALA A 430 13.56 19.67 -2.06
N ASN A 431 14.62 20.43 -1.78
CA ASN A 431 15.00 21.56 -2.59
C ASN A 431 15.53 21.16 -3.98
N ARG A 432 16.39 20.13 -4.07
CA ARG A 432 16.88 19.61 -5.36
C ARG A 432 15.74 19.09 -6.22
N MET A 433 14.81 18.35 -5.62
CA MET A 433 13.61 17.86 -6.29
C MET A 433 12.73 19.00 -6.78
N ARG A 434 12.52 20.04 -5.97
CA ARG A 434 11.78 21.26 -6.37
C ARG A 434 12.40 21.89 -7.62
N MET A 435 13.72 22.06 -7.64
CA MET A 435 14.44 22.62 -8.79
C MET A 435 14.29 21.74 -10.04
N ALA A 436 14.44 20.43 -9.91
CA ALA A 436 14.28 19.49 -11.02
C ALA A 436 12.86 19.51 -11.59
N LEU A 437 11.83 19.56 -10.73
CA LEU A 437 10.43 19.67 -11.13
C LEU A 437 10.11 20.99 -11.81
N ILE A 438 10.67 22.12 -11.33
CA ILE A 438 10.52 23.43 -11.98
C ILE A 438 11.09 23.38 -13.39
N ASN A 439 12.28 22.81 -13.56
CA ASN A 439 12.91 22.69 -14.86
C ASN A 439 12.13 21.77 -15.80
N ALA A 440 11.56 20.67 -15.29
CA ALA A 440 10.74 19.75 -16.08
C ALA A 440 9.37 20.35 -16.49
N ASN A 441 8.89 21.35 -15.75
CA ASN A 441 7.63 22.07 -15.98
C ASN A 441 7.87 23.57 -16.19
N ALA A 442 8.95 23.93 -16.89
CA ALA A 442 9.39 25.32 -17.04
C ALA A 442 8.32 26.22 -17.67
N ASP A 443 7.45 25.65 -18.50
CA ASP A 443 6.31 26.33 -19.09
C ASP A 443 5.30 26.81 -18.02
N LEU A 444 4.83 25.92 -17.13
CA LEU A 444 3.90 26.28 -16.07
C LEU A 444 4.56 27.08 -14.95
N ALA A 445 5.82 26.79 -14.63
CA ALA A 445 6.54 27.52 -13.59
C ALA A 445 6.85 28.98 -13.99
N ALA A 446 6.97 29.25 -15.29
CA ALA A 446 7.14 30.61 -15.80
C ALA A 446 5.84 31.44 -15.70
N GLU A 447 4.68 30.82 -15.93
CA GLU A 447 3.37 31.47 -15.82
C GLU A 447 2.91 31.59 -14.36
N HIS A 448 3.17 30.55 -13.56
CA HIS A 448 2.76 30.44 -12.16
C HIS A 448 3.99 30.14 -11.28
N PRO A 449 4.62 31.17 -10.70
CA PRO A 449 5.83 31.00 -9.90
C PRO A 449 5.68 30.07 -8.69
N ASN A 450 4.46 29.90 -8.19
CA ASN A 450 4.10 29.00 -7.09
C ASN A 450 3.53 27.65 -7.57
N TYR A 451 3.65 27.28 -8.85
CA TYR A 451 3.22 25.97 -9.35
C TYR A 451 3.82 24.82 -8.54
N ILE A 452 5.11 24.95 -8.20
CA ILE A 452 5.87 23.99 -7.39
C ILE A 452 6.51 24.71 -6.20
N VAL A 453 6.22 24.25 -4.98
CA VAL A 453 6.70 24.86 -3.73
C VAL A 453 7.36 23.80 -2.84
N LYS A 454 8.44 24.19 -2.15
CA LYS A 454 9.02 23.38 -1.07
C LYS A 454 8.31 23.75 0.23
N ILE A 455 7.70 22.76 0.88
CA ILE A 455 7.04 22.94 2.18
C ILE A 455 7.81 22.15 3.23
N THR A 456 8.74 22.83 3.91
CA THR A 456 9.62 22.27 4.94
C THR A 456 9.75 23.20 6.14
N GLY A 457 10.23 22.67 7.27
CA GLY A 457 10.28 23.41 8.55
C GLY A 457 11.21 24.63 8.56
N ASP A 458 12.14 24.71 7.62
CA ASP A 458 13.10 25.80 7.40
C ASP A 458 12.59 26.90 6.44
N ASP A 459 11.44 26.70 5.78
CA ASP A 459 10.96 27.57 4.71
C ASP A 459 9.69 28.32 5.12
N GLU A 460 9.83 29.60 5.52
CA GLU A 460 8.70 30.43 5.93
C GLU A 460 7.72 30.71 4.78
N VAL A 461 8.21 30.84 3.54
CA VAL A 461 7.34 31.03 2.37
C VAL A 461 6.55 29.75 2.11
N GLY A 462 7.24 28.60 2.13
CA GLY A 462 6.58 27.29 2.01
C GLY A 462 5.51 27.04 3.08
N LYS A 463 5.73 27.51 4.31
CA LYS A 463 4.72 27.43 5.38
C LYS A 463 3.50 28.30 5.12
N GLN A 464 3.67 29.48 4.51
CA GLN A 464 2.56 30.37 4.17
C GLN A 464 1.69 29.80 3.05
N GLU A 465 2.30 29.10 2.08
CA GLU A 465 1.59 28.43 1.00
C GLU A 465 0.88 27.12 1.41
N LEU A 466 1.07 26.67 2.66
CA LEU A 466 0.43 25.45 3.15
C LEU A 466 -1.10 25.56 3.15
N ASP A 467 -1.63 26.71 3.55
CA ASP A 467 -3.08 26.94 3.57
C ASP A 467 -3.65 26.93 2.15
N ASN A 468 -2.99 27.60 1.19
CA ASN A 468 -3.34 27.56 -0.24
C ASN A 468 -3.26 26.13 -0.82
N PHE A 469 -2.27 25.34 -0.41
CA PHE A 469 -2.16 23.96 -0.86
C PHE A 469 -3.28 23.06 -0.32
N MET A 470 -3.78 23.33 0.90
CA MET A 470 -4.87 22.59 1.54
C MET A 470 -6.25 23.01 1.03
N ASP A 471 -6.41 24.24 0.58
CA ASP A 471 -7.69 24.77 0.10
C ASP A 471 -8.16 24.01 -1.14
N VAL A 472 -9.46 23.72 -1.17
CA VAL A 472 -10.12 23.00 -2.26
C VAL A 472 -10.35 23.92 -3.46
N GLU A 473 -10.54 25.22 -3.23
CA GLU A 473 -10.81 26.21 -4.25
C GLU A 473 -9.51 26.71 -4.91
N GLU A 474 -8.38 26.62 -4.22
CA GLU A 474 -7.09 27.08 -4.72
C GLU A 474 -6.43 26.03 -5.62
N THR A 475 -6.11 26.44 -6.84
CA THR A 475 -5.39 25.57 -7.79
C THR A 475 -3.91 25.44 -7.42
N PHE A 476 -3.27 26.53 -6.98
CA PHE A 476 -1.83 26.56 -6.68
C PHE A 476 -1.55 26.66 -5.18
N PRO A 477 -0.42 26.12 -4.68
CA PRO A 477 0.55 25.30 -5.39
C PRO A 477 -0.03 23.96 -5.87
N VAL A 478 0.49 23.42 -6.97
CA VAL A 478 0.09 22.10 -7.47
C VAL A 478 0.99 21.00 -6.92
N ILE A 479 2.31 21.22 -6.93
CA ILE A 479 3.29 20.22 -6.46
C ILE A 479 3.99 20.75 -5.20
N ALA A 480 3.84 20.02 -4.09
CA ALA A 480 4.54 20.29 -2.85
C ALA A 480 5.67 19.27 -2.63
N THR A 481 6.92 19.71 -2.63
CA THR A 481 8.05 18.87 -2.20
C THR A 481 8.28 19.04 -0.70
N THR A 482 8.38 17.94 0.04
CA THR A 482 8.57 17.98 1.50
C THR A 482 9.53 16.88 1.96
N SER A 483 10.03 16.99 3.18
CA SER A 483 10.67 15.87 3.87
C SER A 483 9.68 15.22 4.85
N LYS A 484 9.56 15.78 6.06
CA LYS A 484 8.67 15.29 7.13
C LYS A 484 7.50 16.22 7.46
N MET A 485 7.40 17.38 6.80
CA MET A 485 6.43 18.39 7.24
C MET A 485 4.98 17.97 6.95
N LEU A 486 4.72 17.38 5.78
CA LEU A 486 3.37 16.98 5.36
C LEU A 486 3.01 15.52 5.69
N THR A 487 3.85 14.79 6.44
CA THR A 487 3.49 13.44 6.92
C THR A 487 2.37 13.54 7.99
N THR A 488 2.61 14.48 8.89
CA THR A 488 1.83 15.07 10.00
C THR A 488 0.75 16.10 9.79
N GLY A 489 -0.50 15.83 10.14
CA GLY A 489 -1.35 16.89 10.70
C GLY A 489 -1.67 18.04 9.75
N VAL A 490 -1.72 17.73 8.45
CA VAL A 490 -2.16 18.60 7.37
C VAL A 490 -3.36 17.91 6.71
N ASP A 491 -4.50 18.60 6.61
CA ASP A 491 -5.71 18.05 5.99
C ASP A 491 -5.75 18.38 4.50
N THR A 492 -5.14 17.52 3.69
CA THR A 492 -5.08 17.69 2.23
C THR A 492 -6.24 16.98 1.55
N LYS A 493 -7.27 17.73 1.15
CA LYS A 493 -8.51 17.16 0.60
C LYS A 493 -8.42 16.76 -0.88
N MET A 494 -7.57 17.46 -1.63
CA MET A 494 -7.50 17.36 -3.10
C MET A 494 -6.26 16.63 -3.65
N VAL A 495 -5.40 16.09 -2.79
CA VAL A 495 -4.18 15.39 -3.23
C VAL A 495 -4.53 14.12 -3.98
N LYS A 496 -4.16 14.07 -5.27
CA LYS A 496 -4.43 12.94 -6.18
C LYS A 496 -3.19 12.10 -6.48
N LEU A 497 -1.99 12.64 -6.26
CA LEU A 497 -0.72 11.94 -6.46
C LEU A 497 0.18 12.08 -5.22
N ILE A 498 0.64 10.94 -4.70
CA ILE A 498 1.63 10.85 -3.64
C ILE A 498 2.87 10.20 -4.22
N VAL A 499 4.00 10.88 -4.17
CA VAL A 499 5.28 10.37 -4.67
C VAL A 499 6.19 10.03 -3.48
N LEU A 500 6.67 8.79 -3.46
CA LEU A 500 7.58 8.27 -2.45
C LEU A 500 9.00 8.25 -3.02
N ASP A 501 9.79 9.28 -2.72
CA ASP A 501 11.22 9.30 -2.96
C ASP A 501 12.02 9.46 -1.65
N THR A 502 11.58 8.70 -0.65
CA THR A 502 12.17 8.67 0.68
C THR A 502 12.18 7.26 1.25
N ASN A 503 13.14 6.99 2.12
CA ASN A 503 13.24 5.71 2.81
C ASN A 503 12.28 5.74 4.01
N ILE A 504 11.20 4.99 3.92
CA ILE A 504 10.18 4.91 4.99
C ILE A 504 10.60 3.85 6.00
N GLY A 505 10.86 4.28 7.23
CA GLY A 505 11.42 3.43 8.28
C GLY A 505 10.37 2.72 9.14
N SER A 506 9.08 3.02 8.96
CA SER A 506 8.00 2.42 9.76
C SER A 506 6.66 2.40 9.03
N MET A 507 5.84 1.39 9.34
CA MET A 507 4.46 1.27 8.87
C MET A 507 3.60 2.50 9.24
N THR A 508 3.84 3.04 10.44
CA THR A 508 3.19 4.26 10.91
C THR A 508 3.42 5.43 9.96
N GLU A 509 4.67 5.69 9.58
CA GLU A 509 5.02 6.78 8.67
C GLU A 509 4.40 6.55 7.28
N PHE A 510 4.43 5.31 6.79
CA PHE A 510 3.79 4.92 5.54
C PHE A 510 2.28 5.23 5.54
N LYS A 511 1.53 4.72 6.53
CA LYS A 511 0.08 4.92 6.66
C LYS A 511 -0.31 6.39 6.83
N GLN A 512 0.55 7.20 7.47
CA GLN A 512 0.36 8.64 7.60
C GLN A 512 0.54 9.40 6.28
N ILE A 513 1.52 8.96 5.47
CA ILE A 513 1.78 9.50 4.12
C ILE A 513 0.60 9.17 3.20
N ILE A 514 0.23 7.90 3.05
CA ILE A 514 -0.86 7.51 2.14
C ILE A 514 -2.20 8.12 2.57
N GLY A 515 -2.40 8.32 3.88
CA GLY A 515 -3.56 9.00 4.44
C GLY A 515 -3.76 10.45 3.98
N ARG A 516 -2.75 11.08 3.33
CA ARG A 516 -2.90 12.40 2.70
C ARG A 516 -3.73 12.35 1.41
N GLY A 517 -3.83 11.19 0.77
CA GLY A 517 -4.57 10.98 -0.49
C GLY A 517 -5.94 10.33 -0.30
N SER A 518 -6.23 9.77 0.89
CA SER A 518 -7.44 8.97 1.14
C SER A 518 -8.73 9.79 1.24
N ARG A 519 -8.68 11.12 1.17
CA ARG A 519 -9.88 11.98 1.18
C ARG A 519 -10.68 11.84 -0.13
N LEU A 520 -12.01 11.89 0.00
CA LEU A 520 -12.96 11.92 -1.11
C LEU A 520 -13.56 13.31 -1.28
N ARG A 521 -13.64 13.74 -2.54
CA ARG A 521 -14.22 15.01 -3.00
C ARG A 521 -14.78 14.77 -4.41
N GLU A 522 -15.86 13.98 -4.48
CA GLU A 522 -16.45 13.55 -5.76
C GLU A 522 -16.93 14.70 -6.64
N PRO A 523 -17.60 15.75 -6.11
CA PRO A 523 -18.01 16.90 -6.92
C PRO A 523 -16.83 17.57 -7.63
N GLU A 524 -15.64 17.52 -7.01
CA GLU A 524 -14.39 18.06 -7.54
C GLU A 524 -13.53 17.00 -8.27
N GLY A 525 -14.09 15.81 -8.53
CA GLY A 525 -13.44 14.74 -9.29
C GLY A 525 -12.34 13.97 -8.53
N LYS A 526 -12.28 14.09 -7.20
CA LYS A 526 -11.36 13.32 -6.35
C LYS A 526 -12.04 12.06 -5.83
N VAL A 527 -11.88 10.97 -6.58
CA VAL A 527 -12.52 9.66 -6.31
C VAL A 527 -11.54 8.52 -6.06
N TYR A 528 -10.27 8.68 -6.46
CA TYR A 528 -9.14 7.83 -6.08
C TYR A 528 -7.88 8.68 -5.90
N PHE A 529 -6.76 8.07 -5.53
CA PHE A 529 -5.44 8.69 -5.61
C PHE A 529 -4.40 7.66 -6.08
N THR A 530 -3.24 8.13 -6.50
CA THR A 530 -2.15 7.28 -6.98
C THR A 530 -0.92 7.46 -6.10
N ILE A 531 -0.27 6.35 -5.77
CA ILE A 531 1.01 6.29 -5.08
C ILE A 531 2.07 5.94 -6.13
N MET A 532 3.03 6.83 -6.36
CA MET A 532 4.18 6.59 -7.22
C MET A 532 5.41 6.32 -6.35
N ASP A 533 5.97 5.13 -6.42
CA ASP A 533 7.00 4.63 -5.51
C ASP A 533 8.33 4.41 -6.24
N PHE A 534 9.36 5.20 -5.86
CA PHE A 534 10.73 5.11 -6.38
C PHE A 534 11.71 4.45 -5.39
N ARG A 535 11.21 3.93 -4.27
CA ARG A 535 12.01 3.37 -3.17
C ARG A 535 11.61 1.95 -2.81
N LYS A 536 10.70 1.34 -3.57
CA LYS A 536 10.11 0.02 -3.28
C LYS A 536 9.52 -0.03 -1.86
N ALA A 537 9.07 1.12 -1.33
CA ALA A 537 8.53 1.22 0.02
C ALA A 537 7.24 0.40 0.15
N THR A 538 6.40 0.40 -0.88
CA THR A 538 5.14 -0.34 -0.93
C THR A 538 5.30 -1.86 -0.81
N ASN A 539 6.47 -2.43 -1.13
CA ASN A 539 6.74 -3.87 -0.97
C ASN A 539 6.83 -4.31 0.48
N LEU A 540 7.25 -3.40 1.37
CA LEU A 540 7.53 -3.71 2.77
C LEU A 540 6.30 -3.58 3.67
N PHE A 541 5.19 -3.05 3.13
CA PHE A 541 4.11 -2.48 3.95
C PHE A 541 2.69 -2.85 3.50
N ALA A 542 2.49 -3.96 2.77
CA ALA A 542 1.15 -4.46 2.51
C ALA A 542 0.60 -5.19 3.75
N ASP A 543 -0.31 -4.56 4.49
CA ASP A 543 -1.15 -5.19 5.52
C ASP A 543 -2.58 -5.27 4.96
N PRO A 544 -2.95 -6.35 4.25
CA PRO A 544 -4.23 -6.43 3.54
C PRO A 544 -5.45 -6.30 4.46
N GLU A 545 -5.32 -6.65 5.74
CA GLU A 545 -6.40 -6.57 6.71
C GLU A 545 -6.70 -5.13 7.14
N PHE A 546 -5.68 -4.28 7.20
CA PHE A 546 -5.86 -2.88 7.57
C PHE A 546 -6.00 -1.95 6.37
N ASP A 547 -5.16 -2.13 5.35
CA ASP A 547 -5.03 -1.21 4.21
C ASP A 547 -6.01 -1.53 3.08
N GLY A 548 -6.36 -2.81 2.94
CA GLY A 548 -7.07 -3.34 1.77
C GLY A 548 -6.14 -3.47 0.57
N ASP A 549 -6.64 -4.09 -0.50
CA ASP A 549 -5.85 -4.29 -1.71
C ASP A 549 -5.85 -3.03 -2.59
N PRO A 550 -4.70 -2.66 -3.19
CA PRO A 550 -4.65 -1.61 -4.21
C PRO A 550 -5.58 -1.99 -5.38
N VAL A 551 -6.21 -0.98 -5.98
CA VAL A 551 -7.05 -1.20 -7.18
C VAL A 551 -6.22 -1.73 -8.34
N GLN A 552 -4.98 -1.27 -8.45
CA GLN A 552 -4.04 -1.65 -9.49
C GLN A 552 -2.62 -1.45 -8.97
N ILE A 553 -1.76 -2.44 -9.19
CA ILE A 553 -0.30 -2.30 -9.08
C ILE A 553 0.24 -2.31 -10.51
N TYR A 554 1.04 -1.31 -10.85
CA TYR A 554 1.63 -1.15 -12.17
C TYR A 554 3.12 -0.87 -12.05
N GLU A 555 3.93 -1.65 -12.78
CA GLU A 555 5.39 -1.56 -12.82
C GLU A 555 5.80 -1.26 -14.28
N PRO A 556 5.87 0.03 -14.69
CA PRO A 556 6.22 0.38 -16.05
C PRO A 556 7.67 0.04 -16.38
N GLY A 557 7.88 -0.61 -17.52
CA GLY A 557 9.18 -0.78 -18.14
C GLY A 557 9.70 0.49 -18.82
N PRO A 558 10.92 0.46 -19.40
CA PRO A 558 11.57 1.68 -19.91
C PRO A 558 10.87 2.38 -21.09
N ASN A 559 10.10 1.63 -21.88
CA ASN A 559 9.36 2.15 -23.03
C ASN A 559 7.85 2.25 -22.76
N ASP A 560 7.41 1.89 -21.56
CA ASP A 560 6.00 1.87 -21.21
C ASP A 560 5.56 3.24 -20.68
N SER A 561 4.30 3.59 -20.94
CA SER A 561 3.69 4.80 -20.35
C SER A 561 3.75 4.73 -18.83
N ILE A 562 4.04 5.85 -18.18
CA ILE A 562 4.02 5.96 -16.72
C ILE A 562 2.60 5.90 -16.14
N VAL A 563 1.57 6.12 -16.96
CA VAL A 563 0.17 6.01 -16.56
C VAL A 563 -0.27 4.55 -16.65
N PRO A 564 -0.81 3.96 -15.57
CA PRO A 564 -1.35 2.61 -15.61
C PRO A 564 -2.40 2.46 -16.71
N PRO A 565 -2.37 1.38 -17.51
CA PRO A 565 -3.37 1.14 -18.54
C PRO A 565 -4.75 0.90 -17.91
N ASP A 566 -5.80 1.29 -18.64
CA ASP A 566 -7.18 1.00 -18.26
C ASP A 566 -7.42 -0.50 -18.40
N VAL A 567 -7.64 -1.20 -17.27
CA VAL A 567 -7.99 -2.63 -17.29
C VAL A 567 -9.44 -2.74 -17.75
N MET A 568 -9.67 -3.03 -19.03
CA MET A 568 -10.96 -3.49 -19.52
C MET A 568 -11.00 -5.01 -19.28
N GLU A 569 -11.81 -5.47 -18.34
CA GLU A 569 -12.06 -6.91 -18.20
C GLU A 569 -12.79 -7.42 -19.46
N GLU A 570 -12.05 -8.06 -20.37
CA GLU A 570 -12.65 -9.02 -21.29
C GLU A 570 -12.92 -10.32 -20.52
N GLY A 571 -14.15 -10.46 -20.03
CA GLY A 571 -14.82 -11.72 -19.71
C GLY A 571 -14.06 -12.73 -18.84
N ALA A 572 -14.28 -12.68 -17.52
CA ALA A 572 -14.06 -13.83 -16.65
C ALA A 572 -15.31 -14.11 -15.81
N ASP A 573 -15.88 -15.27 -16.08
CA ASP A 573 -17.02 -15.86 -15.39
C ASP A 573 -16.71 -16.10 -13.91
N ALA A 574 -17.71 -15.93 -13.07
CA ALA A 574 -17.60 -16.09 -11.63
C ALA A 574 -17.43 -17.58 -11.28
N GLY A 575 -16.18 -18.01 -11.04
CA GLY A 575 -15.82 -19.29 -10.45
C GLY A 575 -14.88 -19.08 -9.28
N ALA A 576 -15.42 -18.93 -8.08
CA ALA A 576 -14.65 -19.01 -6.85
C ALA A 576 -14.26 -20.49 -6.63
N GLU A 577 -12.98 -20.82 -6.83
CA GLU A 577 -12.39 -22.03 -6.28
C GLU A 577 -11.43 -21.63 -5.14
N GLU A 578 -11.79 -22.06 -3.94
CA GLU A 578 -10.93 -22.04 -2.75
C GLU A 578 -9.72 -22.95 -2.99
N GLY A 579 -8.53 -22.37 -3.03
CA GLY A 579 -7.26 -23.09 -3.05
C GLY A 579 -6.62 -23.10 -1.67
N GLU A 580 -6.44 -24.30 -1.12
CA GLU A 580 -5.86 -24.59 0.20
C GLU A 580 -4.46 -23.98 0.39
N GLY A 581 -4.22 -23.48 1.61
CA GLY A 581 -2.97 -22.84 2.01
C GLY A 581 -1.78 -23.79 2.00
N ALA A 582 -0.70 -23.39 1.32
CA ALA A 582 0.62 -23.98 1.49
C ALA A 582 1.42 -23.17 2.52
N GLU A 583 1.63 -23.76 3.70
CA GLU A 583 2.58 -23.26 4.70
C GLU A 583 4.01 -23.26 4.14
N VAL A 584 4.60 -22.06 3.97
CA VAL A 584 6.02 -21.91 3.69
C VAL A 584 6.76 -21.81 5.02
N ASN A 585 7.41 -22.90 5.41
CA ASN A 585 8.19 -23.02 6.65
C ASN A 585 9.55 -22.32 6.49
N LEU A 586 9.66 -21.07 6.92
CA LEU A 586 10.94 -20.33 6.97
C LEU A 586 11.67 -20.64 8.29
N PRO A 587 12.98 -20.94 8.27
CA PRO A 587 13.74 -21.17 9.50
C PRO A 587 13.92 -19.84 10.28
N PRO A 588 14.03 -19.89 11.62
CA PRO A 588 14.13 -18.68 12.44
C PRO A 588 15.46 -17.95 12.20
N PRO A 589 15.47 -16.60 12.19
CA PRO A 589 16.71 -15.83 12.05
C PRO A 589 17.59 -16.02 13.29
N GLY A 590 18.77 -16.62 13.09
CA GLY A 590 19.83 -16.65 14.08
C GLY A 590 20.40 -15.24 14.29
N TYR A 591 20.06 -14.61 15.42
CA TYR A 591 20.66 -13.35 15.84
C TYR A 591 22.06 -13.60 16.41
N GLY A 592 23.09 -13.27 15.63
CA GLY A 592 24.40 -12.92 16.19
C GLY A 592 24.34 -11.56 16.88
N PRO A 593 25.22 -11.28 17.88
CA PRO A 593 25.27 -9.97 18.52
C PRO A 593 25.64 -8.89 17.49
N PRO A 594 25.14 -7.65 17.64
CA PRO A 594 25.47 -6.56 16.72
C PRO A 594 26.97 -6.30 16.75
N PRO A 595 27.61 -6.05 15.59
CA PRO A 595 29.00 -5.60 15.60
C PRO A 595 29.09 -4.26 16.31
N ASN A 596 29.91 -4.22 17.35
CA ASN A 596 30.27 -2.99 18.07
C ASN A 596 31.14 -2.16 17.13
N VAL A 597 30.60 -1.07 16.59
CA VAL A 597 31.36 -0.08 15.84
C VAL A 597 31.27 1.23 16.60
N ASP A 598 32.21 1.43 17.52
CA ASP A 598 32.55 2.76 18.02
C ASP A 598 33.14 3.55 16.84
N ILE A 599 32.30 4.33 16.17
CA ILE A 599 32.76 5.31 15.18
C ILE A 599 33.14 6.56 15.97
N LEU A 600 34.44 6.78 16.12
CA LEU A 600 34.99 8.10 16.41
C LEU A 600 34.59 9.02 15.25
N GLU A 601 33.64 9.93 15.48
CA GLU A 601 33.22 10.92 14.48
C GLU A 601 34.37 11.91 14.21
N ASP A 602 34.87 11.91 12.98
CA ASP A 602 35.74 12.96 12.45
C ASP A 602 34.85 14.15 12.00
N PRO A 603 34.97 15.34 12.64
CA PRO A 603 34.16 16.51 12.31
C PRO A 603 34.45 17.10 10.91
N GLU A 604 35.48 16.63 10.19
CA GLU A 604 35.82 17.10 8.83
C GLU A 604 35.28 16.21 7.69
N ALA A 605 34.68 15.04 7.98
CA ALA A 605 34.13 14.18 6.94
C ALA A 605 32.83 14.76 6.33
N PRO A 606 32.67 14.77 4.99
CA PRO A 606 31.46 15.28 4.38
C PRO A 606 30.24 14.42 4.70
N ARG A 607 29.15 15.11 5.07
CA ARG A 607 27.91 14.47 5.48
C ARG A 607 27.15 13.78 4.33
N LYS A 608 27.38 14.21 3.08
CA LYS A 608 26.72 13.69 1.86
C LYS A 608 27.56 14.04 0.62
N PHE A 609 27.77 13.08 -0.29
CA PHE A 609 28.45 13.28 -1.57
C PHE A 609 27.47 13.65 -2.69
N TYR A 610 27.90 14.47 -3.65
CA TYR A 610 27.06 14.89 -4.78
C TYR A 610 27.72 14.55 -6.11
N VAL A 611 27.12 13.63 -6.86
CA VAL A 611 27.70 13.08 -8.09
C VAL A 611 26.83 13.45 -9.30
N ASN A 612 27.48 13.74 -10.41
CA ASN A 612 26.91 13.86 -11.75
C ASN A 612 27.61 12.93 -12.74
N GLY A 613 27.04 12.80 -13.93
CA GLY A 613 27.55 11.93 -14.99
C GLY A 613 27.21 10.46 -14.79
N VAL A 614 26.33 10.12 -13.85
CA VAL A 614 25.86 8.75 -13.65
C VAL A 614 24.69 8.48 -14.57
N ARG A 615 24.81 7.48 -15.44
CA ARG A 615 23.69 7.06 -16.28
C ARG A 615 22.65 6.33 -15.42
N VAL A 616 21.51 6.99 -15.18
CA VAL A 616 20.35 6.43 -14.48
C VAL A 616 19.19 6.28 -15.46
N THR A 617 18.68 5.07 -15.65
CA THR A 617 17.49 4.80 -16.47
C THR A 617 16.51 3.92 -15.71
N ILE A 618 15.31 3.70 -16.26
CA ILE A 618 14.39 2.69 -15.74
C ILE A 618 15.04 1.32 -15.90
N ALA A 619 14.98 0.49 -14.86
CA ALA A 619 15.47 -0.87 -14.92
C ALA A 619 14.55 -1.68 -15.84
N HIS A 620 15.14 -2.45 -16.76
CA HIS A 620 14.45 -3.62 -17.29
C HIS A 620 14.32 -4.65 -16.16
N GLU A 621 13.31 -5.51 -16.22
CA GLU A 621 13.20 -6.67 -15.33
C GLU A 621 14.52 -7.45 -15.41
N ARG A 622 15.36 -7.27 -14.39
CA ARG A 622 16.69 -7.87 -14.30
C ARG A 622 16.58 -9.01 -13.32
N VAL A 623 16.59 -10.23 -13.83
CA VAL A 623 16.87 -11.41 -13.00
C VAL A 623 18.30 -11.24 -12.49
N GLN A 624 18.46 -11.11 -11.17
CA GLN A 624 19.76 -11.04 -10.55
C GLN A 624 20.40 -12.43 -10.59
N TYR A 625 21.55 -12.55 -11.26
CA TYR A 625 22.26 -13.81 -11.38
C TYR A 625 23.28 -13.97 -10.24
N LEU A 626 23.14 -15.05 -9.47
CA LEU A 626 24.20 -15.53 -8.59
C LEU A 626 25.23 -16.29 -9.42
N SER A 627 26.51 -15.94 -9.25
CA SER A 627 27.63 -16.74 -9.75
C SER A 627 27.66 -18.11 -9.03
N GLY A 628 28.30 -19.12 -9.63
CA GLY A 628 28.41 -20.48 -9.06
C GLY A 628 29.11 -20.56 -7.69
N ASP A 629 29.75 -19.48 -7.26
CA ASP A 629 30.36 -19.27 -5.93
C ASP A 629 29.47 -18.49 -4.95
N GLY A 630 28.21 -18.23 -5.31
CA GLY A 630 27.21 -17.60 -4.43
C GLY A 630 27.27 -16.06 -4.37
N LYS A 631 28.09 -15.41 -5.20
CA LYS A 631 28.20 -13.95 -5.26
C LYS A 631 27.30 -13.36 -6.34
N LEU A 632 26.67 -12.23 -6.05
CA LEU A 632 25.93 -11.43 -7.03
C LEU A 632 26.87 -10.95 -8.13
N ILE A 633 26.49 -11.17 -9.39
CA ILE A 633 27.23 -10.64 -10.54
C ILE A 633 26.92 -9.14 -10.63
N THR A 634 27.87 -8.31 -10.20
CA THR A 634 27.75 -6.84 -10.18
C THR A 634 28.15 -6.16 -11.48
N GLU A 635 28.64 -6.93 -12.44
CA GLU A 635 29.08 -6.47 -13.76
C GLU A 635 28.02 -6.84 -14.82
N SER A 636 28.08 -6.23 -16.00
CA SER A 636 27.23 -6.64 -17.12
C SER A 636 27.43 -8.14 -17.38
N LEU A 637 26.33 -8.89 -17.55
CA LEU A 637 26.38 -10.33 -17.85
C LEU A 637 27.30 -10.64 -19.04
N LYS A 638 27.38 -9.72 -20.02
CA LYS A 638 28.28 -9.76 -21.16
C LYS A 638 29.76 -9.68 -20.77
N ASP A 639 30.11 -8.76 -19.86
CA ASP A 639 31.49 -8.56 -19.43
C ASP A 639 31.97 -9.72 -18.54
N TYR A 640 31.10 -10.19 -17.63
CA TYR A 640 31.36 -11.38 -16.82
C TYR A 640 31.58 -12.62 -17.70
N THR A 641 30.70 -12.84 -18.68
CA THR A 641 30.84 -13.96 -19.63
C THR A 641 32.12 -13.84 -20.46
N ARG A 642 32.42 -12.65 -20.98
CA ARG A 642 33.63 -12.38 -21.76
C ARG A 642 34.88 -12.74 -20.97
N GLN A 643 34.95 -12.38 -19.68
CA GLN A 643 36.09 -12.71 -18.83
C GLN A 643 36.22 -14.23 -18.64
N ARG A 644 35.13 -14.92 -18.24
CA ARG A 644 35.13 -16.38 -18.00
C ARG A 644 35.51 -17.20 -19.23
N VAL A 645 35.03 -16.78 -20.40
CA VAL A 645 35.36 -17.43 -21.67
C VAL A 645 36.83 -17.19 -22.03
N LYS A 646 37.33 -15.95 -21.91
CA LYS A 646 38.74 -15.62 -22.22
C LYS A 646 39.76 -16.26 -21.28
N ASP A 647 39.39 -16.53 -20.02
CA ASP A 647 40.27 -17.22 -19.07
C ASP A 647 40.63 -18.64 -19.54
N ASN A 648 39.73 -19.30 -20.28
CA ASN A 648 39.91 -20.68 -20.78
C ASN A 648 40.22 -20.74 -22.28
N PHE A 649 39.74 -19.76 -23.03
CA PHE A 649 39.90 -19.64 -24.48
C PHE A 649 40.37 -18.22 -24.81
N PRO A 650 41.68 -17.95 -24.76
CA PRO A 650 42.21 -16.58 -24.89
C PRO A 650 41.89 -15.92 -26.24
N THR A 651 41.72 -16.71 -27.30
CA THR A 651 41.43 -16.24 -28.65
C THR A 651 40.19 -16.93 -29.24
N SER A 652 39.51 -16.26 -30.19
CA SER A 652 38.38 -16.86 -30.91
C SER A 652 38.81 -18.12 -31.67
N THR A 653 40.02 -18.14 -32.22
CA THR A 653 40.60 -19.32 -32.88
C THR A 653 40.72 -20.51 -31.92
N ASP A 654 41.13 -20.28 -30.67
CA ASP A 654 41.21 -21.33 -29.66
C ASP A 654 39.83 -21.88 -29.29
N PHE A 655 38.84 -21.00 -29.13
CA PHE A 655 37.46 -21.41 -28.87
C PHE A 655 36.88 -22.21 -30.05
N ILE A 656 37.03 -21.72 -31.28
CA ILE A 656 36.53 -22.39 -32.49
C ILE A 656 37.19 -23.76 -32.68
N ARG A 657 38.50 -23.89 -32.43
CA ARG A 657 39.18 -25.19 -32.48
C ARG A 657 38.59 -26.17 -31.47
N HIS A 658 38.46 -25.77 -30.20
CA HIS A 658 37.88 -26.62 -29.16
C HIS A 658 36.40 -26.95 -29.43
N TRP A 659 35.65 -25.98 -29.95
CA TRP A 659 34.28 -26.19 -30.38
C TRP A 659 34.22 -27.25 -31.46
N ASN A 660 35.06 -27.19 -32.49
CA ASN A 660 35.07 -28.16 -33.60
C ASN A 660 35.58 -29.55 -33.17
N ASP A 661 36.60 -29.60 -32.30
CA ASP A 661 37.21 -30.86 -31.83
C ASP A 661 36.34 -31.61 -30.81
N ALA A 662 35.39 -30.94 -30.14
CA ALA A 662 34.49 -31.56 -29.17
C ALA A 662 33.63 -32.68 -29.81
N GLU A 663 33.63 -33.87 -29.20
CA GLU A 663 32.81 -35.02 -29.64
C GLU A 663 31.30 -34.76 -29.53
N LYS A 664 30.89 -33.96 -28.53
CA LYS A 664 29.53 -33.43 -28.35
C LYS A 664 29.60 -31.98 -27.90
N LYS A 665 28.91 -31.09 -28.61
CA LYS A 665 28.81 -29.66 -28.28
C LYS A 665 28.02 -29.47 -27.00
N ALA A 666 27.04 -30.34 -26.71
CA ALA A 666 26.31 -30.31 -25.45
C ALA A 666 27.23 -30.44 -24.22
N ASP A 667 28.29 -31.25 -24.30
CA ASP A 667 29.23 -31.45 -23.18
C ASP A 667 30.12 -30.20 -22.98
N LEU A 668 30.51 -29.52 -24.07
CA LEU A 668 31.25 -28.26 -24.01
C LEU A 668 30.39 -27.11 -23.48
N ILE A 669 29.12 -27.05 -23.86
CA ILE A 669 28.13 -26.10 -23.33
C ILE A 669 27.94 -26.32 -21.82
N ALA A 670 27.84 -27.58 -21.38
CA ALA A 670 27.74 -27.92 -19.97
C ALA A 670 28.99 -27.53 -19.18
N ASP A 671 30.19 -27.81 -19.71
CA ASP A 671 31.47 -27.41 -19.08
C ASP A 671 31.60 -25.88 -18.94
N LEU A 672 31.12 -25.12 -19.93
CA LEU A 672 31.06 -23.65 -19.84
C LEU A 672 30.08 -23.19 -18.75
N ALA A 673 28.92 -23.84 -18.64
CA ALA A 673 27.93 -23.55 -17.60
C ALA A 673 28.47 -23.85 -16.19
N ASP A 674 29.16 -24.98 -16.01
CA ASP A 674 29.82 -25.36 -14.75
C ASP A 674 30.91 -24.36 -14.34
N ARG A 675 31.53 -23.70 -15.31
CA ARG A 675 32.53 -22.63 -15.10
C ARG A 675 31.92 -21.23 -14.95
N GLY A 676 30.60 -21.17 -14.81
CA GLY A 676 29.85 -19.95 -14.53
C GLY A 676 29.37 -19.18 -15.76
N VAL A 677 29.52 -19.68 -16.98
CA VAL A 677 28.95 -19.02 -18.17
C VAL A 677 27.45 -19.29 -18.22
N LEU A 678 26.64 -18.28 -17.91
CA LEU A 678 25.18 -18.40 -17.84
C LEU A 678 24.56 -18.25 -19.24
N ILE A 679 24.59 -19.32 -20.04
CA ILE A 679 24.21 -19.30 -21.46
C ILE A 679 22.74 -18.92 -21.67
N GLU A 680 21.81 -19.49 -20.90
CA GLU A 680 20.38 -19.17 -21.05
C GLU A 680 20.06 -17.71 -20.69
N ALA A 681 20.66 -17.21 -19.61
CA ALA A 681 20.59 -15.80 -19.22
C ALA A 681 21.13 -14.86 -20.30
N LEU A 682 22.21 -15.27 -20.97
CA LEU A 682 22.84 -14.51 -22.04
C LEU A 682 22.00 -14.53 -23.32
N ARG A 683 21.26 -15.63 -23.58
CA ARG A 683 20.31 -15.71 -24.72
C ARG A 683 19.15 -14.74 -24.55
N GLU A 684 18.66 -14.54 -23.33
CA GLU A 684 17.63 -13.54 -23.05
C GLU A 684 18.13 -12.10 -23.27
N ASP A 685 19.39 -11.80 -22.95
CA ASP A 685 19.97 -10.45 -23.06
C ASP A 685 20.47 -10.08 -24.47
N VAL A 686 20.83 -11.05 -25.30
CA VAL A 686 21.44 -10.82 -26.63
C VAL A 686 20.53 -11.21 -27.79
N GLY A 687 19.80 -12.32 -27.67
CA GLY A 687 18.94 -12.85 -28.74
C GLY A 687 18.66 -14.35 -28.60
N GLN A 688 17.38 -14.71 -28.51
CA GLN A 688 16.93 -16.11 -28.32
C GLN A 688 17.08 -16.99 -29.58
N ASP A 689 17.21 -16.37 -30.75
CA ASP A 689 17.38 -17.02 -32.05
C ASP A 689 18.84 -17.38 -32.38
N LEU A 690 19.80 -16.93 -31.57
CA LEU A 690 21.22 -17.27 -31.68
C LEU A 690 21.51 -18.69 -31.13
N ASP A 691 22.48 -19.36 -31.75
CA ASP A 691 23.07 -20.60 -31.22
C ASP A 691 24.07 -20.25 -30.09
N PRO A 692 24.26 -21.10 -29.08
CA PRO A 692 25.26 -20.86 -28.03
C PRO A 692 26.66 -20.55 -28.56
N PHE A 693 27.06 -21.13 -29.70
CA PHE A 693 28.32 -20.80 -30.37
C PHE A 693 28.42 -19.32 -30.75
N ASP A 694 27.43 -18.81 -31.50
CA ASP A 694 27.40 -17.42 -31.98
C ASP A 694 27.28 -16.43 -30.84
N LEU A 695 26.48 -16.79 -29.84
CA LEU A 695 26.30 -16.01 -28.64
C LEU A 695 27.64 -15.80 -27.91
N ILE A 696 28.39 -16.88 -27.71
CA ILE A 696 29.71 -16.82 -27.06
C ILE A 696 30.71 -16.07 -27.94
N CYS A 697 30.75 -16.34 -29.24
CA CYS A 697 31.64 -15.65 -30.16
C CYS A 697 31.40 -14.15 -30.20
N HIS A 698 30.13 -13.74 -30.21
CA HIS A 698 29.73 -12.34 -30.21
C HIS A 698 30.09 -11.63 -28.90
N VAL A 699 29.80 -12.25 -27.75
CA VAL A 699 30.02 -11.63 -26.44
C VAL A 699 31.50 -11.64 -26.04
N ALA A 700 32.19 -12.76 -26.27
CA ALA A 700 33.58 -12.91 -25.84
C ALA A 700 34.58 -12.28 -26.82
N TYR A 701 34.32 -12.32 -28.13
CA TYR A 701 35.30 -11.92 -29.15
C TYR A 701 34.80 -10.83 -30.11
N ASP A 702 33.65 -10.23 -29.83
CA ASP A 702 33.05 -9.14 -30.61
C ASP A 702 32.84 -9.51 -32.10
N GLN A 703 32.58 -10.78 -32.39
CA GLN A 703 32.27 -11.25 -33.74
C GLN A 703 30.81 -10.95 -34.11
N PRO A 704 30.48 -10.64 -35.38
CA PRO A 704 29.09 -10.54 -35.82
C PRO A 704 28.36 -11.88 -35.63
N PRO A 705 27.22 -11.93 -34.91
CA PRO A 705 26.53 -13.18 -34.65
C PRO A 705 25.74 -13.62 -35.88
N LEU A 706 25.63 -14.93 -36.10
CA LEU A 706 24.68 -15.51 -37.04
C LEU A 706 23.52 -16.16 -36.28
N THR A 707 22.30 -15.94 -36.75
CA THR A 707 21.12 -16.66 -36.25
C THR A 707 21.18 -18.12 -36.67
N ARG A 708 20.48 -18.99 -35.93
CA ARG A 708 20.36 -20.43 -36.30
C ARG A 708 19.80 -20.60 -37.72
N LYS A 709 18.88 -19.72 -38.13
CA LYS A 709 18.29 -19.70 -39.48
C LYS A 709 19.31 -19.32 -40.56
N GLU A 710 20.18 -18.36 -40.29
CA GLU A 710 21.26 -17.99 -41.22
C GLU A 710 22.28 -19.10 -41.38
N ARG A 711 22.68 -19.76 -40.28
CA ARG A 711 23.58 -20.93 -40.34
C ARG A 711 22.99 -22.07 -41.13
N ALA A 712 21.76 -22.47 -40.83
CA ALA A 712 21.05 -23.50 -41.60
C ALA A 712 20.89 -23.09 -43.08
N GLY A 713 20.59 -21.82 -43.34
CA GLY A 713 20.51 -21.24 -44.68
C GLY A 713 21.83 -21.32 -45.46
N ASN A 714 22.97 -21.08 -44.82
CA ASN A 714 24.28 -21.19 -45.44
C ASN A 714 24.61 -22.63 -45.83
N VAL A 715 24.27 -23.60 -44.97
CA VAL A 715 24.39 -25.02 -45.30
C VAL A 715 23.51 -25.36 -46.49
N ARG A 716 22.22 -24.95 -46.51
CA ARG A 716 21.30 -25.19 -47.63
C ARG A 716 21.79 -24.63 -48.97
N LYS A 717 22.62 -23.59 -48.96
CA LYS A 717 23.25 -23.00 -50.15
C LYS A 717 24.57 -23.67 -50.55
N SER A 718 25.10 -24.58 -49.73
CA SER A 718 26.36 -25.27 -49.99
C SER A 718 26.16 -26.53 -50.84
N ASN A 719 27.24 -27.02 -51.46
CA ASN A 719 27.23 -28.25 -52.23
C ASN A 719 27.18 -29.53 -51.37
N TYR A 720 26.94 -29.42 -50.05
CA TYR A 720 26.93 -30.55 -49.11
C TYR A 720 25.90 -31.64 -49.48
N PHE A 721 24.76 -31.25 -50.04
CA PHE A 721 23.63 -32.16 -50.33
C PHE A 721 23.86 -33.05 -51.56
N ALA A 722 24.72 -32.63 -52.50
CA ALA A 722 24.84 -33.24 -53.82
C ALA A 722 25.30 -34.70 -53.83
N LYS A 723 25.90 -35.16 -52.74
CA LYS A 723 26.41 -36.54 -52.57
C LYS A 723 25.41 -37.52 -51.95
N TYR A 724 24.24 -37.05 -51.52
CA TYR A 724 23.22 -37.85 -50.84
C TYR A 724 22.03 -38.15 -51.76
N SER A 725 21.38 -39.29 -51.53
CA SER A 725 20.13 -39.66 -52.22
C SER A 725 18.98 -38.72 -51.86
N GLU A 726 17.92 -38.66 -52.67
CA GLU A 726 16.78 -37.76 -52.46
C GLU A 726 16.17 -37.90 -51.05
N LEU A 727 16.00 -39.13 -50.56
CA LEU A 727 15.49 -39.39 -49.21
C LEU A 727 16.48 -38.93 -48.12
N ALA A 728 17.78 -39.12 -48.32
CA ALA A 728 18.81 -38.65 -47.37
C ALA A 728 18.89 -37.12 -47.34
N GLN A 729 18.73 -36.45 -48.47
CA GLN A 729 18.65 -34.98 -48.53
C GLN A 729 17.43 -34.45 -47.76
N GLN A 730 16.26 -35.08 -47.90
CA GLN A 730 15.06 -34.71 -47.14
C GLN A 730 15.29 -34.85 -45.62
N VAL A 731 15.96 -35.92 -45.19
CA VAL A 731 16.33 -36.12 -43.77
C VAL A 731 17.27 -35.01 -43.29
N ILE A 732 18.31 -34.66 -44.05
CA ILE A 732 19.24 -33.57 -43.70
C ILE A 732 18.49 -32.23 -43.62
N HIS A 733 17.59 -31.93 -44.55
CA HIS A 733 16.78 -30.71 -44.51
C HIS A 733 15.91 -30.64 -43.25
N LYS A 734 15.27 -31.74 -42.85
CA LYS A 734 14.48 -31.79 -41.61
C LYS A 734 15.33 -31.73 -40.34
N LEU A 735 16.56 -32.22 -40.37
CA LEU A 735 17.52 -32.02 -39.29
C LEU A 735 17.92 -30.54 -39.16
N LEU A 736 18.13 -29.83 -40.28
CA LEU A 736 18.37 -28.39 -40.27
C LEU A 736 17.16 -27.59 -39.77
N ASP A 737 15.94 -27.97 -40.14
CA ASP A 737 14.72 -27.37 -39.58
C ASP A 737 14.69 -27.52 -38.05
N LYS A 738 15.10 -28.70 -37.53
CA LYS A 738 15.19 -28.93 -36.07
C LYS A 738 16.29 -28.13 -35.39
N TYR A 739 17.41 -27.92 -36.07
CA TYR A 739 18.47 -27.05 -35.59
C TYR A 739 18.00 -25.60 -35.48
N GLU A 740 17.23 -25.09 -36.46
CA GLU A 740 16.64 -23.75 -36.39
C GLU A 740 15.74 -23.59 -35.16
N GLU A 741 14.93 -24.61 -34.85
CA GLU A 741 14.00 -24.57 -33.72
C GLU A 741 14.69 -24.69 -32.36
N ALA A 742 15.62 -25.65 -32.21
CA ALA A 742 16.11 -26.09 -30.89
C ALA A 742 17.65 -26.14 -30.74
N GLY A 743 18.41 -25.70 -31.74
CA GLY A 743 19.88 -25.63 -31.71
C GLY A 743 20.56 -26.98 -31.97
N VAL A 744 21.84 -27.09 -31.63
CA VAL A 744 22.66 -28.30 -31.92
C VAL A 744 22.29 -29.53 -31.08
N GLY A 745 21.71 -29.35 -29.90
CA GLY A 745 21.44 -30.45 -28.96
C GLY A 745 20.63 -31.63 -29.54
N PRO A 746 19.52 -31.39 -30.25
CA PRO A 746 18.77 -32.46 -30.91
C PRO A 746 19.55 -33.20 -32.01
N LEU A 747 20.50 -32.58 -32.70
CA LEU A 747 21.29 -33.25 -33.76
C LEU A 747 22.17 -34.37 -33.19
N GLU A 748 22.70 -34.16 -31.99
CA GLU A 748 23.59 -35.10 -31.30
C GLU A 748 22.82 -36.25 -30.62
N GLN A 749 21.51 -36.08 -30.44
CA GLN A 749 20.63 -37.07 -29.83
C GLN A 749 20.02 -37.97 -30.91
N GLY A 750 20.44 -39.23 -31.00
CA GLY A 750 19.89 -40.20 -31.96
C GLY A 750 18.37 -40.45 -31.86
N ALA A 751 17.70 -39.89 -30.85
CA ALA A 751 16.25 -39.86 -30.71
C ALA A 751 15.55 -38.85 -31.65
N VAL A 752 16.27 -37.90 -32.25
CA VAL A 752 15.70 -36.85 -33.12
C VAL A 752 14.93 -37.41 -34.32
N LEU A 753 15.34 -38.58 -34.82
CA LEU A 753 14.64 -39.30 -35.89
C LEU A 753 13.26 -39.82 -35.50
N LYS A 754 12.90 -39.83 -34.21
CA LYS A 754 11.59 -40.27 -33.69
C LYS A 754 10.61 -39.12 -33.49
N VAL A 755 11.06 -37.88 -33.67
CA VAL A 755 10.29 -36.66 -33.38
C VAL A 755 9.79 -36.02 -34.67
N LYS A 756 8.63 -35.36 -34.65
CA LYS A 756 8.12 -34.59 -35.80
C LYS A 756 9.08 -33.45 -36.16
N PRO A 757 9.34 -33.16 -37.44
CA PRO A 757 8.72 -33.75 -38.64
C PRO A 757 9.46 -34.97 -39.20
N LEU A 758 10.55 -35.44 -38.57
CA LEU A 758 11.37 -36.53 -39.11
C LEU A 758 10.65 -37.88 -39.12
N ASN A 759 9.82 -38.16 -38.11
CA ASN A 759 9.03 -39.40 -38.04
C ASN A 759 7.93 -39.51 -39.12
N GLU A 760 7.63 -38.42 -39.84
CA GLU A 760 6.67 -38.39 -40.96
C GLU A 760 7.32 -38.85 -42.27
N LEU A 761 8.66 -38.82 -42.36
CA LEU A 761 9.43 -39.29 -43.53
C LEU A 761 9.61 -40.83 -43.56
N GLY A 762 9.40 -41.51 -42.43
CA GLY A 762 9.53 -42.96 -42.31
C GLY A 762 10.04 -43.42 -40.95
N SER A 763 10.16 -44.73 -40.75
CA SER A 763 10.71 -45.28 -39.51
C SER A 763 12.20 -44.93 -39.35
N PRO A 764 12.73 -44.78 -38.12
CA PRO A 764 14.16 -44.47 -37.90
C PRO A 764 15.13 -45.41 -38.61
N VAL A 765 14.75 -46.68 -38.79
CA VAL A 765 15.56 -47.68 -39.52
C VAL A 765 15.59 -47.37 -41.02
N GLN A 766 14.49 -46.93 -41.60
CA GLN A 766 14.42 -46.53 -43.02
C GLN A 766 15.21 -45.24 -43.27
N LEU A 767 15.09 -44.25 -42.38
CA LEU A 767 15.81 -42.97 -42.51
C LEU A 767 17.33 -43.16 -42.42
N VAL A 768 17.81 -44.01 -41.51
CA VAL A 768 19.24 -44.35 -41.41
C VAL A 768 19.73 -45.11 -42.65
N ARG A 769 18.92 -46.01 -43.22
CA ARG A 769 19.27 -46.77 -44.43
C ARG A 769 19.42 -45.90 -45.67
N ALA A 770 18.80 -44.72 -45.71
CA ALA A 770 18.96 -43.77 -46.82
C ALA A 770 20.42 -43.29 -47.00
N PHE A 771 21.23 -43.41 -45.94
CA PHE A 771 22.66 -43.07 -45.90
C PHE A 771 23.58 -44.29 -46.04
N GLY A 772 23.02 -45.50 -46.13
CA GLY A 772 23.78 -46.77 -46.12
C GLY A 772 23.62 -47.52 -44.80
N LYS A 773 24.68 -47.57 -43.99
CA LYS A 773 24.69 -48.21 -42.65
C LYS A 773 24.60 -47.15 -41.55
N LYS A 774 24.33 -47.58 -40.31
CA LYS A 774 24.28 -46.69 -39.13
C LYS A 774 25.53 -45.81 -38.97
N LYS A 775 26.71 -46.34 -39.31
CA LYS A 775 27.97 -45.58 -39.26
C LYS A 775 28.00 -44.43 -40.28
N ASP A 776 27.42 -44.63 -41.45
CA ASP A 776 27.40 -43.64 -42.54
C ASP A 776 26.44 -42.49 -42.21
N PHE A 777 25.31 -42.79 -41.57
CA PHE A 777 24.40 -41.76 -41.02
C PHE A 777 25.08 -40.93 -39.92
N ILE A 778 25.77 -41.57 -38.97
CA ILE A 778 26.50 -40.85 -37.91
C ILE A 778 27.61 -39.97 -38.52
N ALA A 779 28.32 -40.47 -39.53
CA ALA A 779 29.32 -39.69 -40.25
C ALA A 779 28.69 -38.49 -40.99
N ALA A 780 27.52 -38.68 -41.61
CA ALA A 780 26.79 -37.61 -42.27
C ALA A 780 26.33 -36.53 -41.29
N VAL A 781 25.77 -36.89 -40.13
CA VAL A 781 25.36 -35.92 -39.09
C VAL A 781 26.58 -35.16 -38.54
N LYS A 782 27.69 -35.84 -38.27
CA LYS A 782 28.93 -35.19 -37.81
C LYS A 782 29.49 -34.21 -38.85
N GLU A 783 29.39 -34.56 -40.13
CA GLU A 783 29.80 -33.66 -41.20
C GLU A 783 28.83 -32.48 -41.37
N LEU A 784 27.52 -32.71 -41.19
CA LEU A 784 26.51 -31.66 -41.19
C LEU A 784 26.78 -30.62 -40.09
N GLU A 785 27.09 -31.08 -38.88
CA GLU A 785 27.52 -30.21 -37.77
C GLU A 785 28.77 -29.39 -38.16
N GLY A 786 29.75 -30.04 -38.80
CA GLY A 786 30.92 -29.35 -39.33
C GLY A 786 30.58 -28.25 -40.36
N GLU A 787 29.62 -28.50 -41.25
CA GLU A 787 29.15 -27.49 -42.21
C GLU A 787 28.39 -26.34 -41.55
N ILE A 788 27.58 -26.60 -40.52
CA ILE A 788 26.83 -25.57 -39.76
C ILE A 788 27.77 -24.52 -39.17
N TYR A 789 28.94 -24.96 -38.70
CA TYR A 789 29.95 -24.11 -38.05
C TYR A 789 31.15 -23.77 -38.94
N ARG A 790 31.14 -24.14 -40.24
CA ARG A 790 32.26 -23.91 -41.17
C ARG A 790 32.51 -22.43 -41.48
N THR A 791 31.45 -21.63 -41.57
CA THR A 791 31.55 -20.17 -41.71
C THR A 791 31.46 -19.53 -40.33
N GLY A 792 32.57 -18.95 -39.90
CA GLY A 792 32.72 -18.10 -38.72
C GLY A 792 33.56 -16.88 -39.07
#